data_AF-A0A7C2VQ24-F1
#
_entry.id   AF-A0A7C2VQ24-F1
#
_cell.length_a   1.000
_cell.length_b   1.000
_cell.length_c   1.000
_cell.angle_alpha   90.00
_cell.angle_beta   90.00
_cell.angle_gamma   90.00
#
_symmetry.space_group_name_H-M   'P 1'
#
loop_
_entity.id
_entity.type
_entity.pdbx_description
1 polymer ?
#
loop_
_entity_poly.entity_id
_entity_poly.type
_entity_poly.pdbx_seq_one_letter_code
_entity_poly.pdbx_strand_id
1 'polypeptide(L)'
;MKIFNRAMCKWRGYFIGILLISIVLLIPPAESSAATINIDAGKTTGINPLIYGNNMEVSSDTGNGAWDPTSYQSVPAVVDFAKDAGITILRFPGGNFAKEYHWLDGIGPYAARPTRTYGGWATVNNKYGTDEHMAFSGDIGAEVMITVNAVTGSPEEAAAWVAYLNGSPNDTNSIGGGWGTVGDWAGLRADPDYANHPNSFNVRYWEIDNEIWDDYDVTEYIGVFEEFYTAMKAVDPDIKVGAVSKWNYDWPKTLIEGIGADVDFLILHYYMPFVRSYSQADVDAILADINESFKATLAVPTQIQYQYTRIRNMIESSPASASRAQDIELLITEYNTGFYSDINDTVRDYQYSLGSALQNAESLNLLMNPDNKIGAANIWNFKSNVYGQVKGENPYTVRPTHYVFTMYKDYFGPELVNTTVTSDTYDSSKVLNTWAITSYRTDADDAKFRIRLQRDAGTNIAGDVWYDDIVVRESSSDTNLLLNPGFESNDANWSHSADPTDVNSSVDSSSSRSGSKSFKLSFAGGSNPAYDGMYQDVNIVPNTRYEISGYIKTQGITVDPVNLLLNPGFESNFTSWTSSSPTGATTSIDPAVSHSGTKSARVDFSGGYDVNYYHVRQTRNVDPSLTYIVEGYIKTDNITSNKGVRLGWEDDIGNNGFTGQLTGTNGWTYVAARVKPGGSQITVRLRRLDGGGSEPISGTAWWDDIRIQPLPKTYSPNIEIDVINDNNTIDETLTLDGLLGTHDWVQKKTNGTPYLSATASKDGNNLYLMVVNKNLDSNVPATINISGFSLPPDTSALTLNGPSIDATNESGDLVKVTSSTISNASTSFEYTFPAHSLTAIGFGRTAPPVPLEPPPSPMAHWKMDELSWSGAGAVVDSSGYGNNGTAAGDATTVAPGAPYGNGPRAGTFDGNGDHVTVSDSASITFKNKQNFSIAFWINPNELDGIFQDLVSKSGSSSYRVMMAWDNKVKISLIQPNFTAYDSGHIPTLNTWEHIALVVDFTTLEVRWYLNGSPLATNALTNSDMADPGGALVIADMTTGGNERPYDGLLDDVRIYNVALTSEQVARICNRADINGDGSIDWLDVEVLSEQWLDTIEYLDADINGDTSVDFEDFAELANVW
;
A
#
# COMPACT_ATOMS: atom_id res chain seq x y z
N MET A 1 -0.53 27.76 -69.66
CA MET A 1 -0.84 26.36 -69.30
C MET A 1 -0.08 25.82 -68.09
N LYS A 2 1.23 26.06 -67.89
CA LYS A 2 1.97 25.56 -66.70
C LYS A 2 1.62 26.23 -65.35
N ILE A 3 0.99 27.41 -65.36
CA ILE A 3 0.57 28.12 -64.14
C ILE A 3 -0.80 27.62 -63.62
N PHE A 4 -1.67 27.10 -64.51
CA PHE A 4 -3.00 26.60 -64.14
C PHE A 4 -2.96 25.25 -63.40
N ASN A 5 -1.94 24.41 -63.64
CA ASN A 5 -1.80 23.12 -62.94
C ASN A 5 -1.30 23.24 -61.50
N ARG A 6 -0.54 24.30 -61.14
CA ARG A 6 -0.06 24.48 -59.76
C ARG A 6 -1.12 25.02 -58.81
N ALA A 7 -2.11 25.76 -59.32
CA ALA A 7 -3.23 26.24 -58.54
C ALA A 7 -4.22 25.11 -58.19
N MET A 8 -4.51 24.20 -59.13
CA MET A 8 -5.40 23.06 -58.86
C MET A 8 -4.82 22.02 -57.88
N CYS A 9 -3.51 21.79 -57.88
CA CYS A 9 -2.89 20.88 -56.89
C CYS A 9 -2.97 21.41 -55.46
N LYS A 10 -2.89 22.73 -55.25
CA LYS A 10 -3.08 23.33 -53.92
C LYS A 10 -4.53 23.24 -53.45
N TRP A 11 -5.49 23.47 -54.35
CA TRP A 11 -6.92 23.35 -54.03
C TRP A 11 -7.35 21.91 -53.71
N ARG A 12 -6.78 20.90 -54.37
CA ARG A 12 -6.98 19.49 -54.00
C ARG A 12 -6.41 19.14 -52.62
N GLY A 13 -5.27 19.70 -52.24
CA GLY A 13 -4.70 19.53 -50.89
C GLY A 13 -5.59 20.12 -49.80
N TYR A 14 -6.15 21.32 -50.03
CA TYR A 14 -7.11 21.93 -49.09
C TYR A 14 -8.44 21.19 -49.04
N PHE A 15 -8.96 20.69 -50.18
CA PHE A 15 -10.18 19.90 -50.19
C PHE A 15 -10.00 18.55 -49.50
N ILE A 16 -8.88 17.86 -49.70
CA ILE A 16 -8.57 16.60 -49.01
C ILE A 16 -8.32 16.85 -47.52
N GLY A 17 -7.65 17.96 -47.15
CA GLY A 17 -7.47 18.36 -45.76
C GLY A 17 -8.80 18.69 -45.06
N ILE A 18 -9.69 19.44 -45.70
CA ILE A 18 -11.02 19.76 -45.16
C ILE A 18 -11.89 18.50 -45.12
N LEU A 19 -11.83 17.61 -46.12
CA LEU A 19 -12.58 16.35 -46.13
C LEU A 19 -12.06 15.40 -45.04
N LEU A 20 -10.74 15.31 -44.81
CA LEU A 20 -10.14 14.52 -43.72
C LEU A 20 -10.50 15.09 -42.35
N ILE A 21 -10.44 16.41 -42.17
CA ILE A 21 -10.88 17.08 -40.94
C ILE A 21 -12.39 16.86 -40.72
N SER A 22 -13.19 16.93 -41.78
CA SER A 22 -14.64 16.69 -41.70
C SER A 22 -14.97 15.22 -41.43
N ILE A 23 -14.19 14.27 -41.96
CA ILE A 23 -14.33 12.84 -41.67
C ILE A 23 -13.91 12.55 -40.22
N VAL A 24 -12.84 13.18 -39.71
CA VAL A 24 -12.44 13.07 -38.30
C VAL A 24 -13.47 13.70 -37.35
N LEU A 25 -14.15 14.77 -37.76
CA LEU A 25 -15.25 15.40 -37.02
C LEU A 25 -16.60 14.67 -37.18
N LEU A 26 -16.72 13.72 -38.11
CA LEU A 26 -17.90 12.88 -38.35
C LEU A 26 -17.75 11.46 -37.82
N ILE A 27 -16.56 11.09 -37.34
CA ILE A 27 -16.39 9.91 -36.49
C ILE A 27 -16.96 10.33 -35.13
N PRO A 28 -18.14 9.82 -34.70
CA PRO A 28 -18.53 10.02 -33.32
C PRO A 28 -17.37 9.51 -32.44
N PRO A 29 -17.01 10.19 -31.33
CA PRO A 29 -16.13 9.56 -30.36
C PRO A 29 -16.68 8.15 -30.13
N ALA A 30 -15.81 7.14 -30.13
CA ALA A 30 -16.25 5.79 -29.79
C ALA A 30 -16.91 5.91 -28.42
N GLU A 31 -18.25 5.90 -28.38
CA GLU A 31 -18.97 5.86 -27.13
C GLU A 31 -18.55 4.55 -26.50
N SER A 32 -17.73 4.63 -25.45
CA SER A 32 -17.56 3.54 -24.50
C SER A 32 -18.95 3.01 -24.18
N SER A 33 -19.16 1.70 -24.30
CA SER A 33 -20.43 1.14 -23.85
C SER A 33 -20.64 1.46 -22.37
N ALA A 34 -21.90 1.62 -21.97
CA ALA A 34 -22.23 1.92 -20.57
C ALA A 34 -21.83 0.74 -19.69
N ALA A 35 -21.05 1.02 -18.65
CA ALA A 35 -20.72 0.06 -17.61
C ALA A 35 -21.91 -0.11 -16.64
N THR A 36 -21.93 -1.20 -15.88
CA THR A 36 -22.90 -1.38 -14.79
C THR A 36 -22.18 -1.76 -13.51
N ILE A 37 -22.54 -1.13 -12.40
CA ILE A 37 -22.05 -1.44 -11.06
C ILE A 37 -23.26 -1.86 -10.23
N ASN A 38 -23.27 -3.10 -9.74
CA ASN A 38 -24.31 -3.58 -8.82
C ASN A 38 -23.73 -3.77 -7.42
N ILE A 39 -24.40 -3.22 -6.43
CA ILE A 39 -24.02 -3.24 -5.02
C ILE A 39 -25.13 -3.95 -4.22
N ASP A 40 -24.76 -5.01 -3.51
CA ASP A 40 -25.65 -5.73 -2.57
C ASP A 40 -25.18 -5.49 -1.14
N ALA A 41 -25.62 -4.38 -0.54
CA ALA A 41 -25.24 -3.96 0.81
C ALA A 41 -25.74 -4.91 1.92
N GLY A 42 -26.63 -5.85 1.57
CA GLY A 42 -27.08 -6.91 2.47
C GLY A 42 -26.05 -8.02 2.68
N LYS A 43 -25.01 -8.11 1.84
CA LYS A 43 -23.96 -9.14 1.91
C LYS A 43 -22.61 -8.50 2.13
N THR A 44 -22.04 -8.71 3.32
CA THR A 44 -20.74 -8.14 3.69
C THR A 44 -19.77 -9.16 4.27
N THR A 45 -18.49 -8.81 4.20
CA THR A 45 -17.39 -9.51 4.87
C THR A 45 -16.44 -8.49 5.51
N GLY A 46 -15.80 -8.84 6.61
CA GLY A 46 -14.81 -7.97 7.25
C GLY A 46 -13.55 -7.83 6.40
N ILE A 47 -12.89 -6.68 6.51
CA ILE A 47 -11.60 -6.38 5.91
C ILE A 47 -10.55 -6.31 7.00
N ASN A 48 -9.36 -6.82 6.71
CA ASN A 48 -8.21 -6.65 7.59
C ASN A 48 -7.64 -5.22 7.42
N PRO A 49 -7.67 -4.36 8.45
CA PRO A 49 -7.20 -2.98 8.35
C PRO A 49 -5.68 -2.88 8.13
N LEU A 50 -4.90 -3.94 8.39
CA LEU A 50 -3.43 -3.94 8.22
C LEU A 50 -2.96 -3.88 6.76
N ILE A 51 -3.88 -3.78 5.79
CA ILE A 51 -3.57 -3.57 4.37
C ILE A 51 -3.16 -2.13 4.04
N TYR A 52 -3.41 -1.16 4.95
CA TYR A 52 -3.00 0.24 4.80
C TYR A 52 -1.58 0.50 5.31
N GLY A 53 -0.76 -0.54 5.43
CA GLY A 53 0.58 -0.44 5.98
C GLY A 53 1.58 0.25 5.05
N ASN A 54 2.70 0.67 5.65
CA ASN A 54 3.81 1.32 4.95
C ASN A 54 5.17 0.80 5.47
N ASN A 55 6.23 1.14 4.75
CA ASN A 55 7.61 0.85 5.15
C ASN A 55 8.33 2.10 5.66
N MET A 56 9.15 1.93 6.69
CA MET A 56 10.05 2.96 7.24
C MET A 56 11.47 2.40 7.37
N GLU A 57 12.40 2.97 6.60
CA GLU A 57 13.80 2.55 6.64
C GLU A 57 14.64 3.34 7.65
N VAL A 58 15.67 2.67 8.18
CA VAL A 58 16.74 3.25 9.04
C VAL A 58 17.85 3.91 8.21
N SER A 59 17.65 4.11 6.91
CA SER A 59 18.64 4.67 5.98
C SER A 59 18.97 6.16 6.20
N SER A 60 18.47 6.78 7.27
CA SER A 60 18.78 8.14 7.69
C SER A 60 18.66 8.35 9.20
N ASP A 61 19.42 9.31 9.73
CA ASP A 61 19.48 9.64 11.16
C ASP A 61 18.17 10.21 11.74
N THR A 62 17.25 10.63 10.87
CA THR A 62 15.99 11.31 11.21
C THR A 62 14.75 10.46 10.85
N GLY A 63 14.91 9.19 10.48
CA GLY A 63 13.78 8.38 10.00
C GLY A 63 13.15 8.98 8.74
N ASN A 64 14.00 9.43 7.82
CA ASN A 64 13.68 10.23 6.64
C ASN A 64 12.98 11.53 7.02
N GLY A 65 13.28 12.16 8.16
CA GLY A 65 12.62 13.39 8.62
C GLY A 65 11.29 13.15 9.35
N ALA A 66 10.99 11.91 9.74
CA ALA A 66 9.88 11.59 10.63
C ALA A 66 10.21 11.85 12.11
N TRP A 67 11.49 11.98 12.45
CA TRP A 67 11.99 12.14 13.81
C TRP A 67 12.98 13.29 13.92
N ASP A 68 12.83 14.11 14.96
CA ASP A 68 13.83 15.12 15.33
C ASP A 68 14.74 14.59 16.45
N PRO A 69 16.01 14.27 16.16
CA PRO A 69 16.95 13.77 17.15
C PRO A 69 17.43 14.83 18.15
N THR A 70 17.01 16.09 18.00
CA THR A 70 17.34 17.18 18.96
C THR A 70 16.33 17.25 20.08
N SER A 71 15.04 17.18 19.73
CA SER A 71 13.91 17.21 20.66
C SER A 71 13.47 15.83 21.13
N TYR A 72 13.95 14.75 20.49
CA TYR A 72 13.55 13.36 20.77
C TYR A 72 12.05 13.13 20.58
N GLN A 73 11.51 13.69 19.49
CA GLN A 73 10.09 13.64 19.17
C GLN A 73 9.85 13.38 17.68
N SER A 74 8.68 12.82 17.38
CA SER A 74 8.15 12.71 16.03
C SER A 74 7.90 14.09 15.44
N VAL A 75 8.15 14.26 14.14
CA VAL A 75 7.86 15.51 13.44
C VAL A 75 6.33 15.62 13.21
N PRO A 76 5.61 16.60 13.81
CA PRO A 76 4.14 16.62 13.80
C PRO A 76 3.53 16.59 12.40
N ALA A 77 4.09 17.34 11.45
CA ALA A 77 3.60 17.35 10.07
C ALA A 77 3.70 15.97 9.40
N VAL A 78 4.70 15.16 9.76
CA VAL A 78 4.87 13.80 9.23
C VAL A 78 3.90 12.81 9.90
N VAL A 79 3.61 12.99 11.19
CA VAL A 79 2.55 12.25 11.89
C VAL A 79 1.19 12.54 11.25
N ASP A 80 0.90 13.80 10.93
CA ASP A 80 -0.34 14.19 10.22
C ASP A 80 -0.46 13.48 8.88
N PHE A 81 0.59 13.49 8.04
CA PHE A 81 0.55 12.75 6.77
C PHE A 81 0.34 11.25 6.97
N ALA A 82 0.93 10.64 8.00
CA ALA A 82 0.73 9.22 8.27
C ALA A 82 -0.71 8.92 8.70
N LYS A 83 -1.31 9.77 9.55
CA LYS A 83 -2.72 9.67 9.96
C LYS A 83 -3.66 9.94 8.78
N ASP A 84 -3.35 10.89 7.92
CA ASP A 84 -4.12 11.22 6.71
C ASP A 84 -4.11 10.06 5.72
N ALA A 85 -3.00 9.34 5.59
CA ALA A 85 -2.92 8.12 4.77
C ALA A 85 -3.56 6.89 5.45
N GLY A 86 -3.96 7.01 6.73
CA GLY A 86 -4.58 5.91 7.47
C GLY A 86 -3.63 4.74 7.71
N ILE A 87 -2.35 5.03 7.98
CA ILE A 87 -1.33 3.98 8.19
C ILE A 87 -1.67 3.15 9.43
N THR A 88 -1.86 1.85 9.23
CA THR A 88 -2.24 0.91 10.30
C THR A 88 -1.10 0.01 10.76
N ILE A 89 -0.05 -0.14 9.96
CA ILE A 89 1.14 -0.93 10.32
C ILE A 89 2.40 -0.38 9.63
N LEU A 90 3.50 -0.34 10.37
CA LEU A 90 4.82 0.06 9.85
C LEU A 90 5.80 -1.12 9.90
N ARG A 91 6.43 -1.40 8.76
CA ARG A 91 7.52 -2.37 8.65
C ARG A 91 8.88 -1.70 8.86
N PHE A 92 9.71 -2.29 9.71
CA PHE A 92 10.99 -1.78 10.18
C PHE A 92 12.00 -2.91 10.42
N PRO A 93 13.32 -2.71 10.23
CA PRO A 93 13.98 -1.54 9.68
C PRO A 93 13.90 -1.50 8.14
N GLY A 94 13.22 -2.49 7.54
CA GLY A 94 12.82 -2.53 6.14
C GLY A 94 13.94 -2.85 5.14
N GLY A 95 13.55 -3.52 4.05
CA GLY A 95 14.35 -3.70 2.84
C GLY A 95 15.68 -4.43 3.05
N ASN A 96 16.57 -4.31 2.05
CA ASN A 96 17.89 -4.96 2.08
C ASN A 96 18.81 -4.40 3.18
N PHE A 97 18.45 -3.30 3.83
CA PHE A 97 19.15 -2.78 5.00
C PHE A 97 19.10 -3.74 6.20
N ALA A 98 17.99 -4.45 6.39
CA ALA A 98 17.79 -5.36 7.51
C ALA A 98 18.85 -6.49 7.56
N LYS A 99 19.40 -6.89 6.42
CA LYS A 99 20.44 -7.94 6.27
C LYS A 99 21.74 -7.67 7.02
N GLU A 100 22.01 -6.40 7.34
CA GLU A 100 23.24 -5.97 8.01
C GLU A 100 22.96 -5.17 9.30
N TYR A 101 21.69 -4.95 9.63
CA TYR A 101 21.29 -4.15 10.78
C TYR A 101 21.37 -4.99 12.06
N HIS A 102 22.22 -4.55 12.99
CA HIS A 102 22.26 -5.08 14.34
C HIS A 102 21.47 -4.14 15.24
N TRP A 103 20.28 -4.56 15.70
CA TRP A 103 19.31 -3.70 16.38
C TRP A 103 19.85 -3.02 17.65
N LEU A 104 20.85 -3.63 18.30
CA LEU A 104 21.60 -3.05 19.43
C LEU A 104 22.29 -1.72 19.09
N ASP A 105 22.64 -1.50 17.83
CA ASP A 105 23.25 -0.24 17.38
C ASP A 105 22.24 0.94 17.44
N GLY A 106 20.94 0.65 17.48
CA GLY A 106 19.85 1.63 17.43
C GLY A 106 19.04 1.77 18.72
N ILE A 107 19.56 1.36 19.88
CA ILE A 107 18.88 1.51 21.19
C ILE A 107 19.76 2.25 22.20
N GLY A 108 19.14 2.75 23.27
CA GLY A 108 19.84 3.40 24.37
C GLY A 108 20.39 4.79 24.04
N PRO A 109 21.29 5.36 24.88
CA PRO A 109 21.70 6.76 24.74
C PRO A 109 22.41 7.07 23.42
N TYR A 110 22.00 8.15 22.72
CA TYR A 110 22.57 8.56 21.42
C TYR A 110 24.10 8.68 21.40
N ALA A 111 24.71 9.11 22.51
CA ALA A 111 26.16 9.25 22.61
C ALA A 111 26.92 7.90 22.57
N ALA A 112 26.23 6.80 22.86
CA ALA A 112 26.78 5.44 22.85
C ALA A 112 26.51 4.69 21.53
N ARG A 113 25.58 5.18 20.69
CA ARG A 113 25.21 4.52 19.44
C ARG A 113 26.31 4.67 18.37
N PRO A 114 26.69 3.59 17.67
CA PRO A 114 27.77 3.63 16.70
C PRO A 114 27.31 4.23 15.37
N THR A 115 28.23 4.88 14.66
CA THR A 115 28.07 5.19 13.24
C THR A 115 28.44 3.98 12.39
N ARG A 116 27.53 3.59 11.48
CA ARG A 116 27.68 2.41 10.61
C ARG A 116 27.50 2.80 9.15
N THR A 117 28.21 2.08 8.28
CA THR A 117 27.99 2.11 6.84
C THR A 117 27.52 0.73 6.43
N TYR A 118 26.32 0.65 5.86
CA TYR A 118 25.71 -0.59 5.41
C TYR A 118 25.92 -0.75 3.90
N GLY A 119 26.09 -1.98 3.41
CA GLY A 119 26.42 -2.31 2.04
C GLY A 119 25.41 -1.74 1.04
N GLY A 120 25.83 -0.77 0.22
CA GLY A 120 24.97 -0.12 -0.78
C GLY A 120 24.08 1.01 -0.24
N TRP A 121 24.21 1.37 1.04
CA TRP A 121 23.40 2.38 1.71
C TRP A 121 24.23 3.54 2.29
N ALA A 122 23.54 4.55 2.81
CA ALA A 122 24.18 5.69 3.45
C ALA A 122 24.84 5.31 4.79
N THR A 123 25.86 6.08 5.17
CA THR A 123 26.41 6.03 6.53
C THR A 123 25.43 6.71 7.48
N VAL A 124 25.02 6.01 8.54
CA VAL A 124 24.05 6.51 9.54
C VAL A 124 24.62 6.37 10.94
N ASN A 125 24.21 7.26 11.85
CA ASN A 125 24.60 7.25 13.27
C ASN A 125 23.62 6.50 14.17
N ASN A 126 22.59 5.86 13.59
CA ASN A 126 21.57 5.07 14.28
C ASN A 126 20.78 5.85 15.35
N LYS A 127 20.66 7.18 15.21
CA LYS A 127 19.79 7.99 16.10
C LYS A 127 18.30 7.74 15.90
N TYR A 128 17.90 7.28 14.72
CA TYR A 128 16.59 6.70 14.51
C TYR A 128 16.73 5.18 14.50
N GLY A 129 16.37 4.54 15.60
CA GLY A 129 16.45 3.09 15.78
C GLY A 129 15.14 2.53 16.33
N THR A 130 15.24 1.45 17.12
CA THR A 130 14.06 0.72 17.60
C THR A 130 13.16 1.61 18.45
N ASP A 131 13.73 2.30 19.44
CA ASP A 131 12.96 3.10 20.40
C ASP A 131 12.23 4.27 19.71
N GLU A 132 12.91 4.98 18.81
CA GLU A 132 12.32 6.08 18.04
C GLU A 132 11.23 5.59 17.07
N HIS A 133 11.43 4.42 16.46
CA HIS A 133 10.43 3.83 15.59
C HIS A 133 9.16 3.42 16.35
N MET A 134 9.31 2.86 17.56
CA MET A 134 8.17 2.53 18.40
C MET A 134 7.41 3.78 18.84
N ALA A 135 8.10 4.86 19.19
CA ALA A 135 7.48 6.14 19.54
C ALA A 135 6.70 6.73 18.36
N PHE A 136 7.32 6.83 17.18
CA PHE A 136 6.66 7.33 15.98
C PHE A 136 5.44 6.50 15.57
N SER A 137 5.53 5.17 15.67
CA SER A 137 4.40 4.28 15.39
C SER A 137 3.26 4.47 16.39
N GLY A 138 3.58 4.69 17.66
CA GLY A 138 2.62 5.04 18.72
C GLY A 138 1.89 6.35 18.45
N ASP A 139 2.61 7.40 18.04
CA ASP A 139 2.02 8.71 17.73
C ASP A 139 1.02 8.66 16.56
N ILE A 140 1.24 7.74 15.62
CA ILE A 140 0.34 7.47 14.49
C ILE A 140 -0.83 6.57 14.91
N GLY A 141 -0.63 5.67 15.87
CA GLY A 141 -1.54 4.59 16.21
C GLY A 141 -1.40 3.36 15.30
N ALA A 142 -0.19 3.11 14.80
CA ALA A 142 0.12 2.00 13.91
C ALA A 142 0.75 0.81 14.66
N GLU A 143 0.41 -0.39 14.22
CA GLU A 143 1.13 -1.62 14.58
C GLU A 143 2.56 -1.60 14.02
N VAL A 144 3.44 -2.44 14.58
CA VAL A 144 4.81 -2.59 14.08
C VAL A 144 5.06 -4.02 13.60
N MET A 145 5.77 -4.13 12.47
CA MET A 145 6.33 -5.37 11.94
C MET A 145 7.85 -5.26 11.91
N ILE A 146 8.53 -6.27 12.45
CA ILE A 146 9.99 -6.30 12.53
C ILE A 146 10.57 -7.29 11.52
N THR A 147 11.53 -6.84 10.72
CA THR A 147 12.38 -7.67 9.85
C THR A 147 13.70 -7.94 10.56
N VAL A 148 13.97 -9.19 10.93
CA VAL A 148 15.21 -9.56 11.64
C VAL A 148 16.36 -9.86 10.68
N ASN A 149 17.58 -9.65 11.14
CA ASN A 149 18.79 -9.94 10.38
C ASN A 149 19.16 -11.44 10.48
N ALA A 150 18.96 -12.18 9.39
CA ALA A 150 19.34 -13.59 9.27
C ALA A 150 20.63 -13.81 8.47
N VAL A 151 21.11 -12.81 7.73
CA VAL A 151 22.34 -12.91 6.93
C VAL A 151 23.61 -12.73 7.78
N THR A 152 23.72 -11.63 8.53
CA THR A 152 24.89 -11.35 9.39
C THR A 152 24.59 -11.48 10.89
N GLY A 153 23.32 -11.59 11.27
CA GLY A 153 22.85 -11.78 12.64
C GLY A 153 22.84 -13.24 13.09
N SER A 154 22.23 -13.50 14.25
CA SER A 154 22.05 -14.85 14.83
C SER A 154 20.63 -15.07 15.34
N PRO A 155 20.16 -16.33 15.46
CA PRO A 155 18.87 -16.64 16.06
C PRO A 155 18.72 -16.05 17.47
N GLU A 156 19.79 -16.06 18.27
CA GLU A 156 19.79 -15.48 19.62
C GLU A 156 19.71 -13.95 19.61
N GLU A 157 20.28 -13.28 18.61
CA GLU A 157 20.13 -11.82 18.45
C GLU A 157 18.68 -11.42 18.14
N ALA A 158 18.01 -12.17 17.26
CA ALA A 158 16.60 -11.97 16.96
C ALA A 158 15.72 -12.26 18.19
N ALA A 159 15.98 -13.36 18.91
CA ALA A 159 15.27 -13.69 20.14
C ALA A 159 15.47 -12.64 21.25
N ALA A 160 16.68 -12.07 21.37
CA ALA A 160 16.94 -10.96 22.28
C ALA A 160 16.15 -9.70 21.90
N TRP A 161 15.93 -9.45 20.61
CA TRP A 161 15.07 -8.34 20.17
C TRP A 161 13.61 -8.56 20.54
N VAL A 162 13.09 -9.79 20.36
CA VAL A 162 11.76 -10.18 20.86
C VAL A 162 11.67 -9.95 22.37
N ALA A 163 12.70 -10.35 23.12
CA ALA A 163 12.73 -10.15 24.57
C ALA A 163 12.75 -8.67 24.96
N TYR A 164 13.50 -7.84 24.22
CA TYR A 164 13.50 -6.39 24.43
C TYR A 164 12.11 -5.82 24.20
N LEU A 165 11.48 -6.08 23.04
CA LEU A 165 10.21 -5.47 22.66
C LEU A 165 9.01 -6.03 23.44
N ASN A 166 8.98 -7.34 23.71
CA ASN A 166 7.80 -8.02 24.23
C ASN A 166 7.95 -8.52 25.68
N GLY A 167 9.18 -8.71 26.15
CA GLY A 167 9.47 -9.38 27.41
C GLY A 167 9.07 -8.61 28.68
N SER A 168 9.04 -9.34 29.80
CA SER A 168 8.83 -8.79 31.14
C SER A 168 10.14 -8.76 31.93
N PRO A 169 10.43 -7.69 32.71
CA PRO A 169 11.64 -7.62 33.55
C PRO A 169 11.78 -8.75 34.58
N ASN A 170 10.70 -9.48 34.89
CA ASN A 170 10.72 -10.60 35.83
C ASN A 170 10.96 -11.97 35.16
N ASP A 171 11.06 -12.03 33.83
CA ASP A 171 11.26 -13.28 33.11
C ASP A 171 12.75 -13.71 33.16
N THR A 172 13.03 -14.87 33.74
CA THR A 172 14.39 -15.40 33.89
C THR A 172 14.79 -16.40 32.81
N ASN A 173 13.97 -16.61 31.79
CA ASN A 173 14.27 -17.53 30.69
C ASN A 173 15.53 -17.08 29.95
N SER A 174 16.46 -18.01 29.74
CA SER A 174 17.73 -17.74 29.03
C SER A 174 17.49 -17.65 27.53
N ILE A 175 18.04 -16.62 26.87
CA ILE A 175 18.04 -16.50 25.40
C ILE A 175 18.98 -17.52 24.75
N GLY A 176 20.10 -17.86 25.43
CA GLY A 176 21.14 -18.73 24.87
C GLY A 176 22.32 -17.94 24.30
N GLY A 177 23.36 -18.63 23.82
CA GLY A 177 24.51 -17.99 23.14
C GLY A 177 25.33 -16.96 23.94
N GLY A 178 25.05 -16.75 25.23
CA GLY A 178 25.62 -15.67 26.03
C GLY A 178 24.81 -14.37 26.03
N TRP A 179 23.61 -14.36 25.45
CA TRP A 179 22.71 -13.21 25.34
C TRP A 179 21.88 -12.91 26.61
N GLY A 180 22.19 -13.53 27.76
CA GLY A 180 21.47 -13.30 29.01
C GLY A 180 20.06 -13.89 29.03
N THR A 181 19.14 -13.22 29.72
CA THR A 181 17.74 -13.63 29.92
C THR A 181 16.75 -12.65 29.32
N VAL A 182 15.49 -13.07 29.17
CA VAL A 182 14.40 -12.21 28.70
C VAL A 182 14.27 -10.94 29.55
N GLY A 183 14.34 -11.08 30.87
CA GLY A 183 14.23 -9.99 31.83
C GLY A 183 15.42 -9.02 31.81
N ASP A 184 16.61 -9.46 31.38
CA ASP A 184 17.75 -8.55 31.18
C ASP A 184 17.44 -7.54 30.07
N TRP A 185 16.88 -7.99 28.95
CA TRP A 185 16.51 -7.13 27.82
C TRP A 185 15.31 -6.26 28.11
N ALA A 186 14.25 -6.81 28.70
CA ALA A 186 13.09 -6.04 29.13
C ALA A 186 13.45 -5.01 30.22
N GLY A 187 14.42 -5.33 31.08
CA GLY A 187 14.98 -4.42 32.08
C GLY A 187 15.69 -3.22 31.44
N LEU A 188 16.50 -3.44 30.40
CA LEU A 188 17.15 -2.35 29.64
C LEU A 188 16.12 -1.44 28.96
N ARG A 189 15.06 -2.02 28.37
CA ARG A 189 13.95 -1.25 27.79
C ARG A 189 13.29 -0.35 28.83
N ALA A 190 13.05 -0.88 30.04
CA ALA A 190 12.35 -0.18 31.12
C ALA A 190 13.21 0.83 31.90
N ASP A 191 14.53 0.79 31.76
CA ASP A 191 15.44 1.64 32.52
C ASP A 191 15.30 3.12 32.10
N PRO A 192 14.95 4.04 33.02
CA PRO A 192 14.79 5.47 32.71
C PRO A 192 16.10 6.15 32.26
N ASP A 193 17.27 5.59 32.60
CA ASP A 193 18.57 6.11 32.19
C ASP A 193 19.06 5.50 30.86
N TYR A 194 18.26 4.59 30.25
CA TYR A 194 18.61 3.91 29.00
C TYR A 194 17.59 4.17 27.87
N ALA A 195 16.39 3.61 27.96
CA ALA A 195 15.35 3.70 26.93
C ALA A 195 14.01 4.24 27.45
N ASN A 196 13.74 4.14 28.77
CA ASN A 196 12.57 4.71 29.43
C ASN A 196 11.20 4.25 28.86
N HIS A 197 11.10 2.97 28.49
CA HIS A 197 9.86 2.34 28.04
C HIS A 197 9.48 1.19 28.99
N PRO A 198 8.72 1.42 30.08
CA PRO A 198 8.43 0.39 31.08
C PRO A 198 7.46 -0.71 30.62
N ASN A 199 6.59 -0.43 29.65
CA ASN A 199 5.56 -1.35 29.18
C ASN A 199 5.95 -2.05 27.88
N SER A 200 5.68 -3.36 27.80
CA SER A 200 5.88 -4.14 26.57
C SER A 200 5.21 -3.47 25.37
N PHE A 201 5.88 -3.50 24.23
CA PHE A 201 5.35 -2.96 22.97
C PHE A 201 4.42 -3.95 22.26
N ASN A 202 4.40 -5.21 22.67
CA ASN A 202 3.53 -6.26 22.13
C ASN A 202 3.60 -6.39 20.60
N VAL A 203 4.82 -6.35 20.05
CA VAL A 203 5.06 -6.46 18.60
C VAL A 203 4.73 -7.87 18.14
N ARG A 204 3.74 -7.99 17.25
CA ARG A 204 3.17 -9.27 16.85
C ARG A 204 3.80 -9.87 15.61
N TYR A 205 4.20 -9.07 14.62
CA TYR A 205 4.59 -9.57 13.30
C TYR A 205 6.10 -9.52 13.10
N TRP A 206 6.69 -10.67 12.80
CA TRP A 206 8.13 -10.82 12.65
C TRP A 206 8.48 -11.55 11.35
N GLU A 207 9.35 -10.95 10.56
CA GLU A 207 9.83 -11.45 9.29
C GLU A 207 11.28 -11.92 9.43
N ILE A 208 11.57 -13.14 8.98
CA ILE A 208 12.94 -13.67 8.95
C ILE A 208 13.65 -13.18 7.68
N ASP A 209 14.26 -12.01 7.82
CA ASP A 209 15.01 -11.26 6.81
C ASP A 209 14.20 -10.86 5.57
N ASN A 210 14.85 -10.21 4.61
CA ASN A 210 14.28 -9.58 3.45
C ASN A 210 14.94 -10.13 2.18
N GLU A 211 14.18 -10.44 1.13
CA GLU A 211 14.73 -10.78 -0.20
C GLU A 211 15.94 -11.75 -0.17
N ILE A 212 15.83 -12.78 0.66
CA ILE A 212 16.93 -13.65 1.15
C ILE A 212 17.60 -14.51 0.07
N TRP A 213 17.06 -14.45 -1.14
CA TRP A 213 17.34 -15.35 -2.23
C TRP A 213 18.61 -15.06 -3.01
N ASP A 214 19.26 -13.94 -2.72
CA ASP A 214 20.61 -13.65 -3.21
C ASP A 214 21.68 -14.23 -2.26
N ASP A 215 21.28 -14.58 -1.03
CA ASP A 215 22.14 -15.03 0.05
C ASP A 215 22.04 -16.54 0.31
N TYR A 216 20.84 -17.12 0.13
CA TYR A 216 20.55 -18.53 0.34
C TYR A 216 19.76 -19.11 -0.82
N ASP A 217 20.03 -20.38 -1.16
CA ASP A 217 19.02 -21.16 -1.88
C ASP A 217 17.86 -21.55 -0.95
N VAL A 218 16.69 -21.85 -1.51
CA VAL A 218 15.48 -22.11 -0.71
C VAL A 218 15.64 -23.27 0.28
N THR A 219 16.50 -24.25 -0.01
CA THR A 219 16.76 -25.40 0.87
C THR A 219 17.56 -24.96 2.09
N GLU A 220 18.56 -24.10 1.89
CA GLU A 220 19.37 -23.53 2.97
C GLU A 220 18.52 -22.59 3.84
N TYR A 221 17.66 -21.77 3.21
CA TYR A 221 16.78 -20.85 3.91
C TYR A 221 15.76 -21.55 4.82
N ILE A 222 15.28 -22.76 4.48
CA ILE A 222 14.41 -23.55 5.36
C ILE A 222 15.09 -23.80 6.71
N GLY A 223 16.36 -24.20 6.71
CA GLY A 223 17.13 -24.42 7.95
C GLY A 223 17.32 -23.14 8.75
N VAL A 224 17.65 -22.03 8.06
CA VAL A 224 17.78 -20.71 8.70
C VAL A 224 16.46 -20.28 9.34
N PHE A 225 15.34 -20.45 8.63
CA PHE A 225 14.02 -20.12 9.16
C PHE A 225 13.71 -20.93 10.43
N GLU A 226 13.93 -22.25 10.44
CA GLU A 226 13.66 -23.11 11.59
C GLU A 226 14.47 -22.70 12.83
N GLU A 227 15.75 -22.36 12.67
CA GLU A 227 16.61 -21.91 13.76
C GLU A 227 16.11 -20.59 14.37
N PHE A 228 15.82 -19.59 13.54
CA PHE A 228 15.31 -18.29 13.99
C PHE A 228 13.90 -18.41 14.60
N TYR A 229 12.99 -19.12 13.93
CA TYR A 229 11.63 -19.37 14.40
C TYR A 229 11.65 -19.99 15.81
N THR A 230 12.45 -21.04 16.00
CA THR A 230 12.55 -21.73 17.28
C THR A 230 13.07 -20.82 18.39
N ALA A 231 14.14 -20.06 18.12
CA ALA A 231 14.73 -19.16 19.11
C ALA A 231 13.75 -18.04 19.52
N MET A 232 13.06 -17.44 18.55
CA MET A 232 12.10 -16.34 18.80
C MET A 232 10.85 -16.83 19.53
N LYS A 233 10.27 -17.97 19.11
CA LYS A 233 9.08 -18.57 19.77
C LYS A 233 9.36 -19.07 21.18
N ALA A 234 10.62 -19.38 21.51
CA ALA A 234 11.01 -19.72 22.88
C ALA A 234 10.93 -18.53 23.85
N VAL A 235 11.02 -17.30 23.33
CA VAL A 235 10.84 -16.06 24.11
C VAL A 235 9.38 -15.69 24.20
N ASP A 236 8.70 -15.65 23.06
CA ASP A 236 7.29 -15.28 22.98
C ASP A 236 6.57 -16.22 22.00
N PRO A 237 5.76 -17.18 22.49
CA PRO A 237 5.06 -18.12 21.61
C PRO A 237 3.90 -17.48 20.82
N ASP A 238 3.43 -16.29 21.22
CA ASP A 238 2.23 -15.64 20.67
C ASP A 238 2.53 -14.72 19.47
N ILE A 239 3.80 -14.40 19.20
CA ILE A 239 4.20 -13.69 17.97
C ILE A 239 3.84 -14.49 16.72
N LYS A 240 3.70 -13.83 15.58
CA LYS A 240 3.59 -14.44 14.26
C LYS A 240 4.92 -14.30 13.52
N VAL A 241 5.46 -15.41 13.02
CA VAL A 241 6.75 -15.43 12.29
C VAL A 241 6.55 -15.88 10.85
N GLY A 242 7.09 -15.11 9.91
CA GLY A 242 6.94 -15.38 8.48
C GLY A 242 8.24 -15.49 7.69
N ALA A 243 8.11 -16.11 6.52
CA ALA A 243 9.22 -16.46 5.64
C ALA A 243 9.10 -15.80 4.25
N VAL A 244 10.24 -15.35 3.73
CA VAL A 244 10.33 -14.69 2.42
C VAL A 244 10.13 -15.67 1.27
N SER A 245 9.21 -15.33 0.37
CA SER A 245 8.86 -16.14 -0.79
C SER A 245 9.08 -15.42 -2.12
N LYS A 246 9.01 -16.17 -3.22
CA LYS A 246 9.11 -15.67 -4.60
C LYS A 246 7.92 -16.09 -5.45
N TRP A 247 7.76 -15.41 -6.58
CA TRP A 247 6.73 -15.70 -7.58
C TRP A 247 7.07 -16.85 -8.54
N ASN A 248 8.30 -17.38 -8.57
CA ASN A 248 8.61 -18.55 -9.40
C ASN A 248 8.17 -19.82 -8.66
N TYR A 249 7.44 -20.73 -9.30
CA TYR A 249 6.74 -21.82 -8.58
C TYR A 249 7.65 -22.70 -7.70
N ASP A 250 8.95 -22.84 -8.01
CA ASP A 250 9.85 -23.73 -7.25
C ASP A 250 10.15 -23.26 -5.83
N TRP A 251 10.31 -21.95 -5.65
CA TRP A 251 10.60 -21.38 -4.34
C TRP A 251 9.46 -21.56 -3.33
N PRO A 252 8.22 -21.05 -3.56
CA PRO A 252 7.12 -21.23 -2.63
C PRO A 252 6.77 -22.70 -2.44
N LYS A 253 6.80 -23.55 -3.48
CA LYS A 253 6.53 -24.99 -3.32
C LYS A 253 7.54 -25.64 -2.37
N THR A 254 8.82 -25.34 -2.51
CA THR A 254 9.87 -25.95 -1.67
C THR A 254 9.80 -25.41 -0.25
N LEU A 255 9.63 -24.10 -0.11
CA LEU A 255 9.49 -23.43 1.18
C LEU A 255 8.26 -23.96 1.96
N ILE A 256 7.07 -23.95 1.34
CA ILE A 256 5.82 -24.41 1.97
C ILE A 256 5.92 -25.87 2.44
N GLU A 257 6.57 -26.76 1.68
CA GLU A 257 6.75 -28.15 2.09
C GLU A 257 7.76 -28.31 3.23
N GLY A 258 8.75 -27.42 3.32
CA GLY A 258 9.73 -27.41 4.40
C GLY A 258 9.17 -26.87 5.71
N ILE A 259 8.50 -25.71 5.67
CA ILE A 259 8.13 -24.94 6.88
C ILE A 259 6.63 -24.77 7.08
N GLY A 260 5.79 -25.37 6.23
CA GLY A 260 4.34 -25.19 6.24
C GLY A 260 3.64 -25.67 7.52
N ALA A 261 4.30 -26.51 8.31
CA ALA A 261 3.79 -26.94 9.61
C ALA A 261 3.90 -25.84 10.68
N ASP A 262 4.86 -24.91 10.54
CA ASP A 262 5.26 -23.96 11.59
C ASP A 262 4.99 -22.50 11.22
N VAL A 263 5.22 -22.13 9.95
CA VAL A 263 5.13 -20.75 9.47
C VAL A 263 3.75 -20.13 9.71
N ASP A 264 3.72 -18.88 10.16
CA ASP A 264 2.46 -18.16 10.40
C ASP A 264 2.01 -17.38 9.16
N PHE A 265 2.96 -16.90 8.34
CA PHE A 265 2.66 -16.22 7.07
C PHE A 265 3.79 -16.29 6.05
N LEU A 266 3.45 -16.19 4.77
CA LEU A 266 4.42 -16.05 3.68
C LEU A 266 4.51 -14.61 3.20
N ILE A 267 5.73 -14.17 2.93
CA ILE A 267 6.03 -12.80 2.52
C ILE A 267 6.26 -12.73 1.02
N LEU A 268 5.63 -11.76 0.35
CA LEU A 268 5.69 -11.59 -1.10
C LEU A 268 5.87 -10.12 -1.47
N HIS A 269 6.79 -9.85 -2.40
CA HIS A 269 7.08 -8.50 -2.89
C HIS A 269 6.72 -8.34 -4.34
N TYR A 270 6.07 -7.24 -4.77
CA TYR A 270 5.94 -6.96 -6.20
C TYR A 270 6.12 -5.49 -6.58
N TYR A 271 6.95 -5.28 -7.59
CA TYR A 271 7.07 -4.02 -8.32
C TYR A 271 6.92 -4.32 -9.80
N MET A 272 5.88 -3.77 -10.43
CA MET A 272 5.58 -4.06 -11.83
C MET A 272 4.89 -2.85 -12.50
N PRO A 273 5.27 -2.47 -13.73
CA PRO A 273 6.50 -2.85 -14.41
C PRO A 273 7.73 -2.42 -13.59
N PHE A 274 8.79 -3.22 -13.60
CA PHE A 274 10.05 -2.93 -12.89
C PHE A 274 11.14 -2.55 -13.87
N VAL A 275 11.54 -1.29 -13.81
CA VAL A 275 12.72 -0.78 -14.51
C VAL A 275 13.93 -1.08 -13.63
N ARG A 276 14.94 -1.78 -14.17
CA ARG A 276 16.19 -1.96 -13.43
C ARG A 276 17.02 -0.69 -13.48
N SER A 277 17.53 -0.27 -12.32
CA SER A 277 18.48 0.82 -12.20
C SER A 277 19.60 0.64 -13.22
N TYR A 278 19.88 1.69 -13.99
CA TYR A 278 20.93 1.75 -15.03
C TYR A 278 20.66 1.00 -16.35
N SER A 279 19.49 0.38 -16.58
CA SER A 279 19.16 -0.27 -17.86
C SER A 279 18.58 0.72 -18.88
N GLN A 280 19.39 1.17 -19.85
CA GLN A 280 18.88 1.99 -20.96
C GLN A 280 17.85 1.23 -21.82
N ALA A 281 18.01 -0.09 -21.97
CA ALA A 281 17.06 -0.90 -22.71
C ALA A 281 15.68 -0.94 -22.05
N ASP A 282 15.63 -0.94 -20.71
CA ASP A 282 14.36 -0.91 -19.98
C ASP A 282 13.68 0.46 -20.14
N VAL A 283 14.46 1.55 -20.05
CA VAL A 283 13.99 2.92 -20.32
C VAL A 283 13.43 3.04 -21.73
N ASP A 284 14.16 2.54 -22.74
CA ASP A 284 13.72 2.56 -24.13
C ASP A 284 12.43 1.75 -24.33
N ALA A 285 12.26 0.63 -23.60
CA ALA A 285 11.05 -0.18 -23.65
C ALA A 285 9.82 0.55 -23.08
N ILE A 286 9.98 1.32 -21.99
CA ILE A 286 8.89 2.16 -21.45
C ILE A 286 8.54 3.30 -22.39
N LEU A 287 9.55 3.98 -22.94
CA LEU A 287 9.35 5.15 -23.80
C LEU A 287 8.89 4.80 -25.23
N ALA A 288 8.99 3.54 -25.64
CA ALA A 288 8.55 3.08 -26.96
C ALA A 288 7.04 3.30 -27.16
N ASP A 289 6.24 3.02 -26.13
CA ASP A 289 4.81 3.31 -26.11
C ASP A 289 4.36 3.52 -24.65
N ILE A 290 4.18 4.79 -24.28
CA ILE A 290 3.81 5.16 -22.92
C ILE A 290 2.38 4.75 -22.56
N ASN A 291 1.46 4.78 -23.53
CA ASN A 291 0.07 4.39 -23.31
C ASN A 291 -0.02 2.88 -23.07
N GLU A 292 0.71 2.07 -23.83
CA GLU A 292 0.81 0.63 -23.56
C GLU A 292 1.52 0.33 -22.24
N SER A 293 2.54 1.11 -21.87
CA SER A 293 3.20 0.98 -20.57
C SER A 293 2.24 1.22 -19.40
N PHE A 294 1.42 2.28 -19.45
CA PHE A 294 0.41 2.51 -18.41
C PHE A 294 -0.76 1.52 -18.46
N LYS A 295 -1.19 1.07 -19.64
CA LYS A 295 -2.18 -0.02 -19.73
C LYS A 295 -1.67 -1.30 -19.06
N ALA A 296 -0.42 -1.68 -19.33
CA ALA A 296 0.22 -2.83 -18.68
C ALA A 296 0.35 -2.64 -17.17
N THR A 297 0.70 -1.43 -16.73
CA THR A 297 0.78 -1.04 -15.31
C THR A 297 -0.56 -1.21 -14.59
N LEU A 298 -1.64 -0.67 -15.17
CA LEU A 298 -3.00 -0.78 -14.63
C LEU A 298 -3.58 -2.20 -14.72
N ALA A 299 -2.97 -3.09 -15.51
CA ALA A 299 -3.31 -4.51 -15.61
C ALA A 299 -2.56 -5.41 -14.62
N VAL A 300 -1.57 -4.88 -13.88
CA VAL A 300 -0.74 -5.65 -12.94
C VAL A 300 -1.57 -6.34 -11.85
N PRO A 301 -2.56 -5.71 -11.19
CA PRO A 301 -3.32 -6.38 -10.13
C PRO A 301 -4.06 -7.63 -10.60
N THR A 302 -4.53 -7.66 -11.86
CA THR A 302 -5.08 -8.88 -12.50
C THR A 302 -4.03 -10.00 -12.57
N GLN A 303 -2.76 -9.67 -12.86
CA GLN A 303 -1.66 -10.65 -12.90
C GLN A 303 -1.30 -11.14 -11.50
N ILE A 304 -1.34 -10.27 -10.49
CA ILE A 304 -1.02 -10.65 -9.11
C ILE A 304 -2.12 -11.53 -8.50
N GLN A 305 -3.40 -11.30 -8.81
CA GLN A 305 -4.49 -12.21 -8.40
C GLN A 305 -4.25 -13.66 -8.86
N TYR A 306 -3.73 -13.84 -10.07
CA TYR A 306 -3.34 -15.16 -10.57
C TYR A 306 -2.28 -15.82 -9.68
N GLN A 307 -1.28 -15.04 -9.29
CA GLN A 307 -0.17 -15.51 -8.47
C GLN A 307 -0.61 -15.83 -7.04
N TYR A 308 -1.44 -15.00 -6.41
CA TYR A 308 -2.01 -15.28 -5.09
C TYR A 308 -2.81 -16.58 -5.10
N THR A 309 -3.69 -16.74 -6.08
CA THR A 309 -4.44 -18.00 -6.26
C THR A 309 -3.50 -19.19 -6.36
N ARG A 310 -2.40 -19.06 -7.14
CA ARG A 310 -1.42 -20.13 -7.29
C ARG A 310 -0.72 -20.49 -5.98
N ILE A 311 -0.32 -19.50 -5.19
CA ILE A 311 0.36 -19.72 -3.90
C ILE A 311 -0.62 -20.29 -2.86
N ARG A 312 -1.85 -19.79 -2.80
CA ARG A 312 -2.91 -20.36 -1.95
C ARG A 312 -3.16 -21.83 -2.27
N ASN A 313 -3.25 -22.19 -3.55
CA ASN A 313 -3.35 -23.60 -3.95
C ASN A 313 -2.14 -24.43 -3.50
N MET A 314 -0.92 -23.87 -3.49
CA MET A 314 0.27 -24.58 -3.00
C MET A 314 0.21 -24.83 -1.49
N ILE A 315 -0.22 -23.82 -0.70
CA ILE A 315 -0.42 -23.95 0.74
C ILE A 315 -1.47 -25.02 1.04
N GLU A 316 -2.59 -25.00 0.32
CA GLU A 316 -3.71 -25.90 0.62
C GLU A 316 -3.49 -27.33 0.13
N SER A 317 -2.67 -27.53 -0.91
CA SER A 317 -2.36 -28.87 -1.44
C SER A 317 -1.08 -29.49 -0.88
N SER A 318 -0.24 -28.73 -0.18
CA SER A 318 0.98 -29.25 0.45
C SER A 318 0.62 -30.09 1.68
N PRO A 319 1.09 -31.34 1.78
CA PRO A 319 0.90 -32.15 2.99
C PRO A 319 1.43 -31.49 4.27
N ALA A 320 2.52 -30.71 4.18
CA ALA A 320 3.12 -30.06 5.35
C ALA A 320 2.22 -28.96 5.95
N SER A 321 1.50 -28.22 5.12
CA SER A 321 0.65 -27.10 5.56
C SER A 321 -0.85 -27.42 5.56
N ALA A 322 -1.29 -28.49 4.92
CA ALA A 322 -2.71 -28.81 4.71
C ALA A 322 -3.58 -28.73 5.99
N SER A 323 -3.05 -29.16 7.14
CA SER A 323 -3.80 -29.17 8.41
C SER A 323 -4.08 -27.78 8.98
N ARG A 324 -3.29 -26.77 8.61
CA ARG A 324 -3.37 -25.37 9.07
C ARG A 324 -3.39 -24.37 7.90
N ALA A 325 -3.70 -24.84 6.69
CA ALA A 325 -3.58 -24.04 5.47
C ALA A 325 -4.43 -22.76 5.50
N GLN A 326 -5.52 -22.78 6.25
CA GLN A 326 -6.41 -21.63 6.45
C GLN A 326 -5.85 -20.60 7.44
N ASP A 327 -4.90 -20.99 8.29
CA ASP A 327 -4.26 -20.13 9.30
C ASP A 327 -3.02 -19.40 8.74
N ILE A 328 -2.41 -19.94 7.67
CA ILE A 328 -1.24 -19.34 7.02
C ILE A 328 -1.70 -18.17 6.15
N GLU A 329 -1.30 -16.96 6.52
CA GLU A 329 -1.64 -15.72 5.81
C GLU A 329 -0.60 -15.38 4.72
N LEU A 330 -0.98 -14.50 3.79
CA LEU A 330 -0.02 -13.83 2.91
C LEU A 330 0.22 -12.41 3.43
N LEU A 331 1.48 -12.03 3.62
CA LEU A 331 1.88 -10.66 3.96
C LEU A 331 2.60 -10.03 2.77
N ILE A 332 2.09 -8.89 2.32
CA ILE A 332 2.64 -8.17 1.16
C ILE A 332 3.48 -7.01 1.69
N THR A 333 4.63 -7.35 2.25
CA THR A 333 5.50 -6.41 2.97
C THR A 333 6.17 -5.38 2.06
N GLU A 334 6.16 -5.61 0.74
CA GLU A 334 6.58 -4.64 -0.25
C GLU A 334 5.73 -4.71 -1.51
N TYR A 335 5.11 -3.58 -1.85
CA TYR A 335 4.58 -3.36 -3.18
C TYR A 335 4.64 -1.88 -3.57
N ASN A 336 4.77 -1.59 -4.86
CA ASN A 336 4.47 -0.29 -5.47
C ASN A 336 4.53 -0.46 -7.00
N THR A 337 4.20 0.58 -7.76
CA THR A 337 4.68 0.72 -9.13
C THR A 337 6.22 0.74 -9.15
N GLY A 338 6.85 0.25 -10.22
CA GLY A 338 8.31 0.03 -10.30
C GLY A 338 9.05 0.85 -11.37
N PHE A 339 8.67 2.11 -11.61
CA PHE A 339 9.33 3.00 -12.57
C PHE A 339 10.64 3.60 -12.04
N TYR A 340 11.53 2.78 -11.47
CA TYR A 340 12.77 3.27 -10.87
C TYR A 340 13.89 3.45 -11.91
N SER A 341 14.30 4.69 -12.17
CA SER A 341 15.39 5.00 -13.11
C SER A 341 16.34 6.09 -12.62
N ASP A 342 17.62 5.74 -12.52
CA ASP A 342 18.71 6.68 -12.16
C ASP A 342 19.32 7.40 -13.37
N ILE A 343 18.97 6.97 -14.58
CA ILE A 343 19.57 7.47 -15.83
C ILE A 343 18.58 8.28 -16.68
N ASN A 344 17.30 8.28 -16.33
CA ASN A 344 16.27 9.03 -17.03
C ASN A 344 15.20 9.56 -16.06
N ASP A 345 15.21 10.87 -15.87
CA ASP A 345 14.30 11.57 -14.95
C ASP A 345 12.83 11.42 -15.36
N THR A 346 12.52 11.40 -16.66
CA THR A 346 11.12 11.26 -17.14
C THR A 346 10.52 9.91 -16.76
N VAL A 347 11.26 8.82 -16.96
CA VAL A 347 10.79 7.49 -16.53
C VAL A 347 10.70 7.43 -15.01
N ARG A 348 11.67 8.00 -14.29
CA ARG A 348 11.62 8.09 -12.83
C ARG A 348 10.38 8.84 -12.36
N ASP A 349 9.99 9.92 -13.02
CA ASP A 349 8.83 10.72 -12.64
C ASP A 349 7.52 9.95 -12.81
N TYR A 350 7.44 8.96 -13.71
CA TYR A 350 6.28 8.08 -13.81
C TYR A 350 6.02 7.29 -12.52
N GLN A 351 7.02 7.05 -11.67
CA GLN A 351 6.84 6.48 -10.33
C GLN A 351 5.86 7.29 -9.47
N TYR A 352 5.81 8.60 -9.69
CA TYR A 352 5.03 9.57 -8.91
C TYR A 352 3.80 10.07 -9.65
N SER A 353 3.42 9.39 -10.73
CA SER A 353 2.32 9.83 -11.57
C SER A 353 0.95 9.41 -11.04
N LEU A 354 -0.09 10.01 -11.61
CA LEU A 354 -1.47 9.55 -11.46
C LEU A 354 -1.62 8.07 -11.81
N GLY A 355 -0.98 7.59 -12.89
CA GLY A 355 -1.05 6.19 -13.30
C GLY A 355 -0.51 5.22 -12.26
N SER A 356 0.61 5.57 -11.60
CA SER A 356 1.15 4.79 -10.48
C SER A 356 0.20 4.80 -9.28
N ALA A 357 -0.40 5.95 -8.96
CA ALA A 357 -1.41 6.05 -7.91
C ALA A 357 -2.66 5.19 -8.21
N LEU A 358 -3.16 5.18 -9.45
CA LEU A 358 -4.29 4.34 -9.85
C LEU A 358 -3.96 2.85 -9.80
N GLN A 359 -2.73 2.44 -10.13
CA GLN A 359 -2.30 1.07 -9.91
C GLN A 359 -2.29 0.70 -8.41
N ASN A 360 -1.85 1.61 -7.55
CA ASN A 360 -1.87 1.41 -6.10
C ASN A 360 -3.32 1.33 -5.57
N ALA A 361 -4.26 2.09 -6.14
CA ALA A 361 -5.69 1.97 -5.84
C ALA A 361 -6.26 0.60 -6.25
N GLU A 362 -5.88 0.08 -7.41
CA GLU A 362 -6.24 -1.29 -7.85
C GLU A 362 -5.56 -2.37 -6.99
N SER A 363 -4.35 -2.10 -6.48
CA SER A 363 -3.67 -2.98 -5.54
C SER A 363 -4.44 -3.05 -4.22
N LEU A 364 -4.95 -1.95 -3.69
CA LEU A 364 -5.83 -1.97 -2.50
C LEU A 364 -7.09 -2.81 -2.75
N ASN A 365 -7.75 -2.66 -3.91
CA ASN A 365 -8.89 -3.52 -4.29
C ASN A 365 -8.52 -5.02 -4.29
N LEU A 366 -7.33 -5.35 -4.79
CA LEU A 366 -6.82 -6.72 -4.79
C LEU A 366 -6.54 -7.26 -3.37
N LEU A 367 -5.94 -6.43 -2.52
CA LEU A 367 -5.56 -6.80 -1.15
C LEU A 367 -6.79 -6.99 -0.24
N MET A 368 -7.89 -6.30 -0.53
CA MET A 368 -9.17 -6.44 0.17
C MET A 368 -9.93 -7.72 -0.16
N ASN A 369 -9.55 -8.44 -1.23
CA ASN A 369 -10.21 -9.68 -1.60
C ASN A 369 -9.98 -10.73 -0.49
N PRO A 370 -11.04 -11.17 0.22
CA PRO A 370 -10.91 -12.09 1.35
C PRO A 370 -10.30 -13.45 0.96
N ASP A 371 -10.45 -13.87 -0.30
CA ASP A 371 -9.90 -15.13 -0.81
C ASP A 371 -8.38 -15.15 -0.81
N ASN A 372 -7.75 -13.97 -0.86
CA ASN A 372 -6.29 -13.84 -0.84
C ASN A 372 -5.69 -14.02 0.55
N LYS A 373 -6.51 -13.93 1.63
CA LYS A 373 -6.06 -14.01 3.03
C LYS A 373 -4.85 -13.13 3.34
N ILE A 374 -4.96 -11.86 2.97
CA ILE A 374 -3.92 -10.87 3.25
C ILE A 374 -3.92 -10.54 4.75
N GLY A 375 -2.83 -10.86 5.43
CA GLY A 375 -2.64 -10.62 6.88
C GLY A 375 -2.09 -9.23 7.19
N ALA A 376 -1.34 -8.63 6.27
CA ALA A 376 -0.95 -7.22 6.24
C ALA A 376 -0.39 -6.89 4.85
N ALA A 377 -0.33 -5.61 4.50
CA ALA A 377 0.36 -5.14 3.31
C ALA A 377 1.05 -3.80 3.60
N ASN A 378 2.25 -3.62 3.06
CA ASN A 378 3.06 -2.44 3.26
C ASN A 378 3.51 -1.90 1.90
N ILE A 379 2.95 -0.75 1.51
CA ILE A 379 3.43 -0.06 0.31
C ILE A 379 4.85 0.45 0.58
N TRP A 380 5.72 0.33 -0.42
CA TRP A 380 7.07 0.87 -0.36
C TRP A 380 7.09 2.20 -1.09
N ASN A 381 7.14 3.35 -0.43
CA ASN A 381 7.21 3.55 1.02
C ASN A 381 6.49 4.85 1.46
N PHE A 382 6.40 5.11 2.77
CA PHE A 382 5.70 6.29 3.27
C PHE A 382 6.45 7.59 2.95
N LYS A 383 7.71 7.70 3.38
CA LYS A 383 8.53 8.90 3.18
C LYS A 383 9.89 8.53 2.58
N SER A 384 10.13 9.00 1.35
CA SER A 384 11.44 8.91 0.70
C SER A 384 11.50 9.73 -0.59
N ASN A 385 12.72 9.98 -1.07
CA ASN A 385 12.93 10.65 -2.36
C ASN A 385 12.53 9.79 -3.57
N VAL A 386 12.48 8.47 -3.42
CA VAL A 386 12.41 7.51 -4.54
C VAL A 386 11.04 6.84 -4.68
N TYR A 387 10.40 6.51 -3.57
CA TYR A 387 9.14 5.76 -3.56
C TYR A 387 8.07 6.36 -2.64
N GLY A 388 8.45 7.37 -1.85
CA GLY A 388 7.64 7.96 -0.79
C GLY A 388 6.30 8.47 -1.30
N GLN A 389 5.23 8.28 -0.53
CA GLN A 389 3.99 9.04 -0.69
C GLN A 389 4.22 10.53 -0.42
N VAL A 390 5.17 10.85 0.46
CA VAL A 390 5.61 12.21 0.76
C VAL A 390 7.14 12.32 0.59
N LYS A 391 7.59 13.43 0.01
CA LYS A 391 9.01 13.76 -0.21
C LYS A 391 9.38 15.08 0.49
N GLY A 392 10.66 15.20 0.88
CA GLY A 392 11.23 16.43 1.46
C GLY A 392 11.02 16.56 2.97
N GLU A 393 11.75 17.46 3.63
CA GLU A 393 11.67 17.67 5.10
C GLU A 393 11.01 19.00 5.47
N ASN A 394 11.06 20.00 4.59
CA ASN A 394 10.23 21.22 4.52
C ASN A 394 10.84 22.10 3.38
N PRO A 395 10.08 22.50 2.34
CA PRO A 395 8.69 22.14 2.07
C PRO A 395 8.53 20.66 1.71
N TYR A 396 7.33 20.13 1.93
CA TYR A 396 6.96 18.77 1.55
C TYR A 396 6.35 18.75 0.15
N THR A 397 6.58 17.64 -0.57
CA THR A 397 5.85 17.32 -1.81
C THR A 397 4.96 16.12 -1.54
N VAL A 398 3.65 16.33 -1.61
CA VAL A 398 2.64 15.27 -1.50
C VAL A 398 2.41 14.68 -2.89
N ARG A 399 2.62 13.36 -3.03
CA ARG A 399 2.50 12.66 -4.31
C ARG A 399 1.12 12.03 -4.48
N PRO A 400 0.67 11.79 -5.73
CA PRO A 400 -0.65 11.24 -6.04
C PRO A 400 -1.07 10.01 -5.23
N THR A 401 -0.15 9.10 -4.93
CA THR A 401 -0.44 7.90 -4.12
C THR A 401 -0.92 8.25 -2.71
N HIS A 402 -0.45 9.34 -2.11
CA HIS A 402 -0.93 9.79 -0.80
C HIS A 402 -2.45 10.03 -0.80
N TYR A 403 -2.95 10.72 -1.82
CA TYR A 403 -4.38 11.00 -1.97
C TYR A 403 -5.22 9.72 -2.11
N VAL A 404 -4.67 8.67 -2.74
CA VAL A 404 -5.36 7.37 -2.82
C VAL A 404 -5.61 6.82 -1.43
N PHE A 405 -4.58 6.75 -0.60
CA PHE A 405 -4.69 6.23 0.77
C PHE A 405 -5.63 7.10 1.62
N THR A 406 -5.55 8.43 1.52
CA THR A 406 -6.47 9.33 2.20
C THR A 406 -7.92 9.13 1.76
N MET A 407 -8.17 8.97 0.46
CA MET A 407 -9.52 8.69 -0.05
C MET A 407 -10.05 7.36 0.52
N TYR A 408 -9.25 6.30 0.56
CA TYR A 408 -9.67 5.03 1.17
C TYR A 408 -9.90 5.14 2.68
N LYS A 409 -9.07 5.89 3.42
CA LYS A 409 -9.31 6.15 4.85
C LYS A 409 -10.64 6.88 5.07
N ASP A 410 -10.95 7.87 4.23
CA ASP A 410 -12.12 8.74 4.44
C ASP A 410 -13.41 8.18 3.85
N TYR A 411 -13.34 7.38 2.79
CA TYR A 411 -14.51 6.87 2.04
C TYR A 411 -14.48 5.36 1.91
N PHE A 412 -14.04 4.65 2.95
CA PHE A 412 -14.11 3.20 2.96
C PHE A 412 -14.34 2.68 4.38
N GLY A 413 -15.34 1.81 4.52
CA GLY A 413 -15.69 1.19 5.80
C GLY A 413 -14.99 -0.15 6.03
N PRO A 414 -15.07 -0.69 7.26
CA PRO A 414 -14.43 -1.95 7.62
C PRO A 414 -15.15 -3.18 7.05
N GLU A 415 -16.37 -3.03 6.54
CA GLU A 415 -17.15 -4.11 5.94
C GLU A 415 -17.16 -4.00 4.41
N LEU A 416 -16.49 -4.93 3.73
CA LEU A 416 -16.54 -5.06 2.28
C LEU A 416 -17.95 -5.48 1.84
N VAL A 417 -18.49 -4.82 0.84
CA VAL A 417 -19.82 -5.09 0.28
C VAL A 417 -19.70 -5.85 -1.03
N ASN A 418 -20.55 -6.87 -1.21
CA ASN A 418 -20.61 -7.62 -2.46
C ASN A 418 -20.94 -6.68 -3.64
N THR A 419 -19.97 -6.52 -4.54
CA THR A 419 -20.01 -5.58 -5.66
C THR A 419 -19.66 -6.32 -6.94
N THR A 420 -20.47 -6.14 -7.99
CA THR A 420 -20.16 -6.67 -9.32
C THR A 420 -20.04 -5.52 -10.31
N VAL A 421 -19.05 -5.60 -11.19
CA VAL A 421 -18.81 -4.58 -12.23
C VAL A 421 -18.82 -5.21 -13.60
N THR A 422 -19.57 -4.60 -14.49
CA THR A 422 -19.60 -4.87 -15.91
C THR A 422 -19.00 -3.69 -16.62
N SER A 423 -17.96 -3.93 -17.39
CA SER A 423 -17.27 -2.91 -18.16
C SER A 423 -16.63 -3.55 -19.36
N ASP A 424 -16.57 -2.80 -20.46
CA ASP A 424 -15.65 -3.11 -21.55
C ASP A 424 -14.24 -3.35 -21.00
N THR A 425 -13.52 -4.25 -21.66
CA THR A 425 -12.16 -4.61 -21.32
C THR A 425 -11.17 -4.11 -22.36
N TYR A 426 -9.94 -3.85 -21.93
CA TYR A 426 -8.81 -3.62 -22.81
C TYR A 426 -7.77 -4.73 -22.66
N ASP A 427 -6.96 -4.89 -23.71
CA ASP A 427 -5.80 -5.77 -23.70
C ASP A 427 -4.55 -4.94 -23.40
N SER A 428 -3.58 -5.54 -22.74
CA SER A 428 -2.26 -4.95 -22.52
C SER A 428 -1.17 -5.86 -23.07
N SER A 429 -0.17 -5.25 -23.68
CA SER A 429 1.04 -5.95 -24.11
C SER A 429 1.97 -6.27 -22.92
N LYS A 430 2.93 -7.18 -23.14
CA LYS A 430 4.02 -7.40 -22.19
C LYS A 430 4.98 -6.22 -22.21
N VAL A 431 5.14 -5.57 -21.06
CA VAL A 431 6.12 -4.51 -20.83
C VAL A 431 7.05 -4.93 -19.69
N LEU A 432 8.35 -5.07 -19.98
CA LEU A 432 9.37 -5.53 -19.02
C LEU A 432 8.99 -6.87 -18.34
N ASN A 433 8.83 -6.87 -17.01
CA ASN A 433 8.49 -8.03 -16.18
C ASN A 433 6.97 -8.28 -16.04
N THR A 434 6.11 -7.44 -16.63
CA THR A 434 4.67 -7.71 -16.74
C THR A 434 4.38 -8.82 -17.74
N TRP A 435 3.14 -9.30 -17.76
CA TRP A 435 2.61 -10.23 -18.75
C TRP A 435 1.60 -9.54 -19.65
N ALA A 436 1.43 -10.09 -20.86
CA ALA A 436 0.33 -9.68 -21.71
C ALA A 436 -0.99 -10.19 -21.11
N ILE A 437 -1.98 -9.31 -21.01
CA ILE A 437 -3.35 -9.68 -20.64
C ILE A 437 -4.20 -9.43 -21.88
N THR A 438 -4.72 -10.51 -22.44
CA THR A 438 -5.54 -10.47 -23.66
C THR A 438 -6.91 -11.03 -23.34
N SER A 439 -7.94 -10.24 -23.57
CA SER A 439 -9.31 -10.75 -23.58
C SER A 439 -9.54 -11.66 -24.77
N TYR A 440 -10.44 -12.64 -24.58
CA TYR A 440 -10.88 -13.44 -25.71
C TYR A 440 -11.81 -12.62 -26.59
N ARG A 441 -11.45 -12.51 -27.86
CA ARG A 441 -12.30 -11.93 -28.91
C ARG A 441 -12.56 -13.03 -29.91
N THR A 442 -13.83 -13.34 -30.11
CA THR A 442 -14.25 -14.32 -31.13
C THR A 442 -13.79 -13.86 -32.51
N ASP A 443 -13.48 -14.79 -33.40
CA ASP A 443 -13.06 -14.49 -34.76
C ASP A 443 -14.27 -14.45 -35.73
N ALA A 444 -14.04 -14.65 -37.03
CA ALA A 444 -15.07 -14.54 -38.05
C ALA A 444 -15.94 -15.81 -38.21
N ASP A 445 -15.43 -16.98 -37.87
CA ASP A 445 -16.12 -18.27 -38.02
C ASP A 445 -16.56 -18.90 -36.69
N ASP A 446 -16.18 -18.32 -35.56
CA ASP A 446 -16.73 -18.62 -34.24
C ASP A 446 -18.26 -18.47 -34.17
N ALA A 447 -18.96 -19.57 -33.89
CA ALA A 447 -20.42 -19.62 -33.89
C ALA A 447 -21.04 -19.90 -32.52
N LYS A 448 -20.34 -20.65 -31.64
CA LYS A 448 -20.83 -20.99 -30.30
C LYS A 448 -19.71 -21.28 -29.32
N PHE A 449 -20.01 -21.08 -28.04
CA PHE A 449 -19.22 -21.63 -26.94
C PHE A 449 -19.90 -22.87 -26.38
N ARG A 450 -19.11 -23.88 -26.04
CA ARG A 450 -19.54 -24.99 -25.18
C ARG A 450 -18.87 -24.84 -23.82
N ILE A 451 -19.68 -24.57 -22.78
CA ILE A 451 -19.21 -24.43 -21.41
C ILE A 451 -19.30 -25.78 -20.71
N ARG A 452 -18.17 -26.33 -20.25
CA ARG A 452 -18.05 -27.66 -19.64
C ARG A 452 -17.61 -27.55 -18.18
N LEU A 453 -18.29 -28.28 -17.31
CA LEU A 453 -17.84 -28.51 -15.93
C LEU A 453 -17.03 -29.79 -15.91
N GLN A 454 -15.77 -29.68 -15.51
CA GLN A 454 -14.78 -30.64 -15.95
C GLN A 454 -13.65 -30.88 -14.94
N ARG A 455 -13.02 -32.05 -15.04
CA ARG A 455 -11.73 -32.39 -14.45
C ARG A 455 -10.97 -33.42 -15.31
N ASP A 456 -9.70 -33.17 -15.64
CA ASP A 456 -8.84 -34.15 -16.28
C ASP A 456 -8.19 -35.15 -15.29
N ALA A 457 -7.72 -36.30 -15.77
CA ALA A 457 -7.05 -37.30 -14.93
C ALA A 457 -5.56 -36.96 -14.70
N GLY A 458 -5.12 -36.82 -13.45
CA GLY A 458 -3.69 -36.73 -13.11
C GLY A 458 -3.31 -36.60 -11.63
N THR A 459 -4.27 -36.44 -10.71
CA THR A 459 -4.02 -36.45 -9.26
C THR A 459 -5.19 -37.08 -8.52
N ASN A 460 -4.97 -37.98 -7.58
CA ASN A 460 -6.08 -38.55 -6.82
C ASN A 460 -6.73 -37.45 -5.97
N ILE A 461 -8.05 -37.30 -6.08
CA ILE A 461 -8.82 -36.42 -5.21
C ILE A 461 -9.97 -37.19 -4.60
N ALA A 462 -10.34 -36.84 -3.37
CA ALA A 462 -11.55 -37.30 -2.72
C ALA A 462 -12.27 -36.11 -2.10
N GLY A 463 -13.60 -36.15 -2.06
CA GLY A 463 -14.43 -35.05 -1.59
C GLY A 463 -15.27 -34.43 -2.70
N ASP A 464 -15.83 -33.26 -2.43
CA ASP A 464 -16.86 -32.62 -3.23
C ASP A 464 -16.33 -31.33 -3.89
N VAL A 465 -16.64 -31.14 -5.16
CA VAL A 465 -16.45 -29.89 -5.91
C VAL A 465 -17.82 -29.30 -6.20
N TRP A 466 -18.01 -28.00 -5.98
CA TRP A 466 -19.22 -27.30 -6.40
C TRP A 466 -18.94 -26.23 -7.45
N TYR A 467 -19.92 -26.00 -8.31
CA TYR A 467 -19.93 -24.98 -9.36
C TYR A 467 -21.21 -24.16 -9.26
N ASP A 468 -21.07 -22.84 -9.33
CA ASP A 468 -22.20 -21.92 -9.19
C ASP A 468 -21.95 -20.60 -9.93
N ASP A 469 -23.02 -19.85 -10.19
CA ASP A 469 -23.03 -18.52 -10.81
C ASP A 469 -22.13 -18.41 -12.06
N ILE A 470 -22.29 -19.34 -13.01
CA ILE A 470 -21.49 -19.35 -14.24
C ILE A 470 -22.00 -18.26 -15.19
N VAL A 471 -21.11 -17.39 -15.65
CA VAL A 471 -21.45 -16.26 -16.51
C VAL A 471 -20.78 -16.42 -17.86
N VAL A 472 -21.57 -16.27 -18.92
CA VAL A 472 -21.07 -16.05 -20.29
C VAL A 472 -21.83 -14.87 -20.87
N ARG A 473 -21.14 -13.78 -21.17
CA ARG A 473 -21.79 -12.56 -21.66
C ARG A 473 -20.85 -11.73 -22.51
N GLU A 474 -21.41 -10.90 -23.38
CA GLU A 474 -20.65 -9.85 -24.05
C GLU A 474 -20.09 -8.88 -23.01
N SER A 475 -18.84 -8.44 -23.16
CA SER A 475 -18.20 -7.55 -22.16
C SER A 475 -18.95 -6.22 -21.95
N SER A 476 -19.74 -5.80 -22.94
CA SER A 476 -20.57 -4.60 -22.95
C SER A 476 -22.01 -4.82 -22.47
N SER A 477 -22.35 -6.00 -21.91
CA SER A 477 -23.73 -6.37 -21.55
C SER A 477 -23.82 -7.11 -20.22
N ASP A 478 -24.86 -6.82 -19.45
CA ASP A 478 -25.21 -7.57 -18.22
C ASP A 478 -25.97 -8.88 -18.48
N THR A 479 -26.31 -9.16 -19.73
CA THR A 479 -27.12 -10.34 -20.05
C THR A 479 -26.26 -11.59 -20.08
N ASN A 480 -26.46 -12.49 -19.12
CA ASN A 480 -25.88 -13.83 -19.17
C ASN A 480 -26.57 -14.67 -20.26
N LEU A 481 -25.78 -15.25 -21.16
CA LEU A 481 -26.23 -16.11 -22.25
C LEU A 481 -26.50 -17.54 -21.78
N LEU A 482 -25.94 -17.95 -20.64
CA LEU A 482 -26.25 -19.25 -20.03
C LEU A 482 -27.65 -19.22 -19.40
N LEU A 483 -28.40 -20.30 -19.61
CA LEU A 483 -29.66 -20.55 -18.92
C LEU A 483 -29.38 -21.37 -17.65
N ASN A 484 -30.06 -21.01 -16.56
CA ASN A 484 -29.92 -21.69 -15.26
C ASN A 484 -28.45 -21.84 -14.80
N PRO A 485 -27.66 -20.75 -14.77
CA PRO A 485 -26.23 -20.80 -14.46
C PRO A 485 -25.87 -21.12 -13.00
N GLY A 486 -26.82 -20.93 -12.08
CA GLY A 486 -26.69 -21.28 -10.65
C GLY A 486 -27.51 -22.50 -10.23
N PHE A 487 -28.03 -23.28 -11.19
CA PHE A 487 -28.70 -24.56 -10.92
C PHE A 487 -29.98 -24.50 -10.04
N GLU A 488 -30.59 -23.31 -9.91
CA GLU A 488 -31.83 -23.10 -9.13
C GLU A 488 -32.99 -23.98 -9.63
N SER A 489 -33.04 -24.23 -10.94
CA SER A 489 -34.00 -25.15 -11.57
C SER A 489 -33.43 -26.56 -11.83
N ASN A 490 -32.56 -27.03 -10.94
CA ASN A 490 -31.79 -28.28 -11.06
C ASN A 490 -30.83 -28.25 -12.26
N ASP A 491 -30.66 -29.36 -12.98
CA ASP A 491 -29.82 -29.49 -14.18
C ASP A 491 -30.57 -29.11 -15.47
N ALA A 492 -31.74 -28.46 -15.36
CA ALA A 492 -32.49 -28.00 -16.53
C ALA A 492 -31.63 -27.07 -17.42
N ASN A 493 -31.73 -27.27 -18.75
CA ASN A 493 -30.96 -26.60 -19.81
C ASN A 493 -29.48 -27.02 -19.93
N TRP A 494 -28.99 -27.88 -19.04
CA TRP A 494 -27.67 -28.48 -19.15
C TRP A 494 -27.76 -29.88 -19.78
N SER A 495 -26.76 -30.23 -20.58
CA SER A 495 -26.58 -31.59 -21.08
C SER A 495 -25.75 -32.39 -20.09
N HIS A 496 -26.23 -33.59 -19.75
CA HIS A 496 -25.59 -34.48 -18.77
C HIS A 496 -25.36 -35.88 -19.36
N SER A 497 -24.11 -36.35 -19.33
CA SER A 497 -23.72 -37.71 -19.70
C SER A 497 -23.60 -38.61 -18.45
N ALA A 498 -23.45 -39.92 -18.65
CA ALA A 498 -23.35 -40.86 -17.53
C ALA A 498 -22.04 -40.65 -16.74
N ASP A 499 -22.13 -40.64 -15.42
CA ASP A 499 -20.97 -40.47 -14.55
C ASP A 499 -19.95 -41.62 -14.71
N PRO A 500 -18.65 -41.32 -14.79
CA PRO A 500 -17.57 -42.30 -14.67
C PRO A 500 -17.61 -43.05 -13.34
N THR A 501 -16.91 -44.19 -13.27
CA THR A 501 -16.73 -44.91 -12.01
C THR A 501 -16.02 -44.01 -10.98
N ASP A 502 -16.50 -44.03 -9.74
CA ASP A 502 -16.01 -43.25 -8.58
C ASP A 502 -16.23 -41.73 -8.65
N VAL A 503 -17.03 -41.26 -9.61
CA VAL A 503 -17.56 -39.89 -9.66
C VAL A 503 -19.08 -39.96 -9.51
N ASN A 504 -19.67 -39.02 -8.78
CA ASN A 504 -21.11 -38.84 -8.68
C ASN A 504 -21.45 -37.36 -8.85
N SER A 505 -22.19 -37.03 -9.91
CA SER A 505 -22.67 -35.68 -10.15
C SER A 505 -24.10 -35.49 -9.66
N SER A 506 -24.38 -34.33 -9.07
CA SER A 506 -25.71 -34.01 -8.54
C SER A 506 -25.92 -32.49 -8.44
N VAL A 507 -27.18 -32.07 -8.25
CA VAL A 507 -27.48 -30.71 -7.80
C VAL A 507 -27.59 -30.73 -6.28
N ASP A 508 -26.85 -29.85 -5.62
CA ASP A 508 -26.80 -29.72 -4.17
C ASP A 508 -27.62 -28.51 -3.70
N SER A 509 -28.28 -28.65 -2.56
CA SER A 509 -29.06 -27.58 -1.91
C SER A 509 -28.53 -27.21 -0.53
N SER A 510 -27.45 -27.87 -0.09
CA SER A 510 -26.79 -27.60 1.20
C SER A 510 -25.63 -26.61 1.09
N SER A 511 -25.09 -26.42 -0.12
CA SER A 511 -24.00 -25.51 -0.41
C SER A 511 -24.34 -24.76 -1.70
N SER A 512 -24.31 -23.44 -1.65
CA SER A 512 -24.59 -22.54 -2.76
C SER A 512 -23.86 -21.22 -2.49
N ARG A 513 -23.32 -20.62 -3.55
CA ARG A 513 -22.67 -19.30 -3.49
C ARG A 513 -23.72 -18.21 -3.52
N SER A 514 -24.73 -18.38 -4.38
CA SER A 514 -25.87 -17.49 -4.48
C SER A 514 -27.16 -18.25 -4.74
N GLY A 515 -28.28 -17.75 -4.20
CA GLY A 515 -29.56 -18.42 -4.32
C GLY A 515 -29.71 -19.57 -3.31
N SER A 516 -30.07 -20.75 -3.79
CA SER A 516 -30.42 -21.90 -2.96
C SER A 516 -29.79 -23.23 -3.39
N LYS A 517 -29.14 -23.28 -4.57
CA LYS A 517 -28.55 -24.51 -5.11
C LYS A 517 -27.20 -24.27 -5.78
N SER A 518 -26.50 -25.35 -6.09
CA SER A 518 -25.31 -25.38 -6.94
C SER A 518 -25.14 -26.77 -7.57
N PHE A 519 -24.26 -26.91 -8.57
CA PHE A 519 -23.90 -28.21 -9.11
C PHE A 519 -22.73 -28.81 -8.36
N LYS A 520 -22.77 -30.11 -8.05
CA LYS A 520 -21.77 -30.84 -7.29
C LYS A 520 -21.20 -32.03 -8.05
N LEU A 521 -19.88 -32.21 -7.99
CA LEU A 521 -19.16 -33.42 -8.33
C LEU A 521 -18.52 -34.04 -7.08
N SER A 522 -18.90 -35.25 -6.73
CA SER A 522 -18.36 -36.02 -5.60
C SER A 522 -17.38 -37.09 -6.10
N PHE A 523 -16.18 -37.13 -5.52
CA PHE A 523 -15.11 -38.07 -5.86
C PHE A 523 -14.85 -39.03 -4.69
N ALA A 524 -14.91 -40.34 -4.94
CA ALA A 524 -14.74 -41.35 -3.90
C ALA A 524 -13.27 -41.60 -3.48
N GLY A 525 -12.30 -41.05 -4.20
CA GLY A 525 -10.86 -41.24 -3.97
C GLY A 525 -10.27 -42.51 -4.58
N GLY A 526 -8.97 -42.46 -4.90
CA GLY A 526 -8.17 -43.65 -5.25
C GLY A 526 -8.15 -44.10 -6.72
N SER A 527 -8.94 -43.50 -7.61
CA SER A 527 -9.05 -43.95 -9.02
C SER A 527 -8.81 -42.88 -10.09
N ASN A 528 -8.39 -41.66 -9.71
CA ASN A 528 -8.06 -40.54 -10.61
C ASN A 528 -9.01 -40.34 -11.83
N PRO A 529 -10.35 -40.36 -11.68
CA PRO A 529 -11.27 -40.41 -12.83
C PRO A 529 -11.45 -39.04 -13.51
N ALA A 530 -11.22 -38.94 -14.82
CA ALA A 530 -11.59 -37.74 -15.59
C ALA A 530 -13.11 -37.57 -15.67
N TYR A 531 -13.60 -36.33 -15.75
CA TYR A 531 -15.02 -35.98 -15.91
C TYR A 531 -15.18 -34.79 -16.86
N ASP A 532 -16.05 -34.91 -17.86
CA ASP A 532 -16.40 -33.86 -18.83
C ASP A 532 -17.92 -33.87 -19.16
N GLY A 533 -18.72 -34.47 -18.27
CA GLY A 533 -20.08 -34.91 -18.59
C GLY A 533 -21.18 -33.87 -18.49
N MET A 534 -20.92 -32.66 -17.97
CA MET A 534 -21.92 -31.60 -17.79
C MET A 534 -21.56 -30.37 -18.63
N TYR A 535 -22.42 -29.99 -19.58
CA TYR A 535 -22.15 -28.84 -20.45
C TYR A 535 -23.39 -28.12 -20.98
N GLN A 536 -23.22 -26.86 -21.43
CA GLN A 536 -24.24 -26.08 -22.13
C GLN A 536 -23.61 -25.36 -23.34
N ASP A 537 -24.27 -25.44 -24.49
CA ASP A 537 -23.86 -24.71 -25.70
C ASP A 537 -24.61 -23.37 -25.77
N VAL A 538 -23.88 -22.27 -25.99
CA VAL A 538 -24.44 -20.92 -26.16
C VAL A 538 -23.99 -20.32 -27.49
N ASN A 539 -24.93 -19.71 -28.23
CA ASN A 539 -24.60 -19.01 -29.47
C ASN A 539 -23.88 -17.70 -29.15
N ILE A 540 -22.92 -17.34 -29.98
CA ILE A 540 -22.11 -16.12 -29.83
C ILE A 540 -22.09 -15.32 -31.11
N VAL A 541 -21.65 -14.06 -30.97
CA VAL A 541 -21.47 -13.12 -32.06
C VAL A 541 -19.99 -13.14 -32.48
N PRO A 542 -19.67 -13.33 -33.77
CA PRO A 542 -18.32 -13.19 -34.31
C PRO A 542 -17.69 -11.82 -33.99
N ASN A 543 -16.36 -11.73 -33.92
CA ASN A 543 -15.63 -10.48 -33.68
C ASN A 543 -16.03 -9.71 -32.41
N THR A 544 -16.50 -10.40 -31.37
CA THR A 544 -17.06 -9.81 -30.15
C THR A 544 -16.28 -10.26 -28.92
N ARG A 545 -16.13 -9.39 -27.92
CA ARG A 545 -15.45 -9.72 -26.65
C ARG A 545 -16.44 -10.31 -25.67
N TYR A 546 -16.02 -11.39 -25.02
CA TYR A 546 -16.82 -12.07 -24.01
C TYR A 546 -16.11 -12.11 -22.68
N GLU A 547 -16.85 -11.81 -21.62
CA GLU A 547 -16.48 -12.20 -20.27
C GLU A 547 -17.09 -13.57 -19.98
N ILE A 548 -16.25 -14.50 -19.55
CA ILE A 548 -16.69 -15.80 -19.08
C ILE A 548 -16.15 -15.98 -17.68
N SER A 549 -17.01 -16.28 -16.72
CA SER A 549 -16.60 -16.51 -15.33
C SER A 549 -17.47 -17.57 -14.66
N GLY A 550 -17.07 -18.01 -13.47
CA GLY A 550 -17.84 -18.92 -12.65
C GLY A 550 -17.17 -19.16 -11.31
N TYR A 551 -17.95 -19.59 -10.32
CA TYR A 551 -17.43 -19.89 -8.99
C TYR A 551 -17.19 -21.39 -8.86
N ILE A 552 -16.03 -21.75 -8.34
CA ILE A 552 -15.66 -23.13 -8.03
C ILE A 552 -15.39 -23.18 -6.53
N LYS A 553 -16.01 -24.16 -5.85
CA LYS A 553 -15.73 -24.49 -4.47
C LYS A 553 -15.15 -25.89 -4.35
N THR A 554 -14.10 -26.03 -3.56
CA THR A 554 -13.40 -27.31 -3.34
C THR A 554 -13.25 -27.64 -1.86
N GLN A 555 -13.97 -26.95 -0.99
CA GLN A 555 -13.88 -27.12 0.46
C GLN A 555 -14.06 -28.58 0.88
N GLY A 556 -13.05 -29.14 1.55
CA GLY A 556 -13.05 -30.54 1.98
C GLY A 556 -12.50 -31.52 0.95
N ILE A 557 -11.97 -31.07 -0.20
CA ILE A 557 -11.21 -31.92 -1.10
C ILE A 557 -9.87 -32.28 -0.48
N THR A 558 -9.61 -33.58 -0.38
CA THR A 558 -8.29 -34.12 -0.08
C THR A 558 -7.57 -34.46 -1.38
N VAL A 559 -6.34 -33.98 -1.52
CA VAL A 559 -5.47 -34.26 -2.65
C VAL A 559 -4.45 -35.31 -2.21
N ASP A 560 -4.43 -36.44 -2.90
CA ASP A 560 -3.40 -37.47 -2.71
C ASP A 560 -2.43 -37.41 -3.91
N PRO A 561 -1.16 -37.03 -3.69
CA PRO A 561 -0.16 -36.97 -4.75
C PRO A 561 0.05 -38.36 -5.37
N VAL A 562 -0.03 -38.45 -6.69
CA VAL A 562 0.28 -39.70 -7.40
C VAL A 562 1.80 -39.89 -7.42
N ASN A 563 2.33 -40.56 -6.40
CA ASN A 563 3.72 -40.95 -6.41
C ASN A 563 3.92 -42.11 -7.39
N LEU A 564 4.68 -41.86 -8.46
CA LEU A 564 5.00 -42.92 -9.39
C LEU A 564 5.94 -43.94 -8.75
N LEU A 565 6.75 -43.60 -7.73
CA LEU A 565 7.67 -44.54 -7.09
C LEU A 565 6.94 -45.56 -6.20
N LEU A 566 7.40 -46.81 -6.20
CA LEU A 566 6.95 -47.83 -5.24
C LEU A 566 7.83 -47.81 -4.00
N ASN A 567 7.20 -48.05 -2.84
CA ASN A 567 7.89 -48.13 -1.55
C ASN A 567 8.79 -46.89 -1.32
N PRO A 568 8.23 -45.67 -1.41
CA PRO A 568 9.01 -44.43 -1.39
C PRO A 568 9.65 -44.10 -0.03
N GLY A 569 9.05 -44.56 1.07
CA GLY A 569 9.60 -44.44 2.42
C GLY A 569 10.30 -45.70 2.93
N PHE A 570 10.62 -46.65 2.05
CA PHE A 570 11.43 -47.84 2.40
C PHE A 570 10.87 -48.76 3.51
N GLU A 571 9.57 -48.68 3.81
CA GLU A 571 8.89 -49.53 4.81
C GLU A 571 9.03 -51.04 4.53
N SER A 572 9.11 -51.40 3.25
CA SER A 572 9.41 -52.76 2.79
C SER A 572 10.90 -52.98 2.44
N ASN A 573 11.80 -52.30 3.16
CA ASN A 573 13.24 -52.28 2.91
C ASN A 573 13.52 -51.78 1.47
N PHE A 574 14.54 -52.32 0.77
CA PHE A 574 14.80 -51.97 -0.64
C PHE A 574 13.92 -52.72 -1.65
N THR A 575 12.78 -53.30 -1.26
CA THR A 575 11.85 -53.89 -2.22
C THR A 575 11.42 -52.83 -3.25
N SER A 576 11.47 -53.21 -4.54
CA SER A 576 11.26 -52.31 -5.69
C SER A 576 12.38 -51.29 -5.97
N TRP A 577 13.44 -51.28 -5.18
CA TRP A 577 14.62 -50.42 -5.39
C TRP A 577 15.85 -51.28 -5.75
N THR A 578 16.65 -50.83 -6.71
CA THR A 578 18.01 -51.36 -6.87
C THR A 578 18.86 -50.75 -5.76
N SER A 579 19.65 -51.54 -5.04
CA SER A 579 20.58 -51.06 -4.00
C SER A 579 21.91 -51.82 -4.05
N SER A 580 23.01 -51.14 -3.70
CA SER A 580 24.34 -51.74 -3.51
C SER A 580 25.24 -50.82 -2.68
N SER A 581 26.34 -51.35 -2.16
CA SER A 581 27.35 -50.59 -1.39
C SER A 581 28.66 -50.50 -2.19
N PRO A 582 29.01 -49.34 -2.76
CA PRO A 582 30.31 -49.16 -3.39
C PRO A 582 31.44 -49.04 -2.35
N THR A 583 32.69 -49.15 -2.80
CA THR A 583 33.84 -48.87 -1.93
C THR A 583 33.72 -47.46 -1.33
N GLY A 584 33.86 -47.37 -0.01
CA GLY A 584 33.83 -46.10 0.72
C GLY A 584 32.45 -45.67 1.24
N ALA A 585 31.36 -46.33 0.84
CA ALA A 585 30.00 -46.07 1.34
C ALA A 585 29.21 -47.35 1.61
N THR A 586 28.52 -47.43 2.74
CA THR A 586 27.68 -48.57 3.12
C THR A 586 26.22 -48.20 3.05
N THR A 587 25.47 -48.86 2.17
CA THR A 587 24.02 -48.70 2.02
C THR A 587 23.27 -49.68 2.91
N SER A 588 22.30 -49.20 3.69
CA SER A 588 21.46 -50.04 4.57
C SER A 588 20.07 -49.43 4.77
N ILE A 589 19.20 -50.14 5.50
CA ILE A 589 17.91 -49.63 5.98
C ILE A 589 18.04 -49.37 7.47
N ASP A 590 17.61 -48.20 7.92
CA ASP A 590 17.65 -47.82 9.34
C ASP A 590 16.22 -47.83 9.92
N PRO A 591 15.93 -48.70 10.90
CA PRO A 591 14.62 -48.74 11.56
C PRO A 591 14.51 -47.82 12.78
N ALA A 592 15.57 -47.08 13.14
CA ALA A 592 15.59 -46.18 14.29
C ALA A 592 15.48 -44.70 13.90
N VAL A 593 15.75 -44.38 12.64
CA VAL A 593 15.72 -43.02 12.10
C VAL A 593 14.84 -43.04 10.86
N SER A 594 13.69 -42.40 10.92
CA SER A 594 12.79 -42.18 9.78
C SER A 594 12.18 -40.79 9.87
N HIS A 595 11.70 -40.28 8.74
CA HIS A 595 10.92 -39.05 8.67
C HIS A 595 9.46 -39.37 8.92
N SER A 596 8.93 -40.34 8.18
CA SER A 596 7.62 -40.93 8.39
C SER A 596 7.73 -42.44 8.55
N GLY A 597 6.61 -43.12 8.86
CA GLY A 597 6.62 -44.57 9.00
C GLY A 597 7.61 -45.08 10.07
N THR A 598 8.35 -46.13 9.75
CA THR A 598 9.25 -46.81 10.70
C THR A 598 10.67 -47.02 10.18
N LYS A 599 10.97 -46.65 8.92
CA LYS A 599 12.27 -46.93 8.29
C LYS A 599 12.72 -45.81 7.37
N SER A 600 14.02 -45.77 7.07
CA SER A 600 14.56 -44.96 5.98
C SER A 600 15.76 -45.64 5.31
N ALA A 601 16.15 -45.14 4.13
CA ALA A 601 17.38 -45.56 3.48
C ALA A 601 18.59 -44.82 4.06
N ARG A 602 19.59 -45.55 4.54
CA ARG A 602 20.81 -45.01 5.16
C ARG A 602 22.04 -45.25 4.32
N VAL A 603 22.92 -44.26 4.24
CA VAL A 603 24.25 -44.36 3.64
C VAL A 603 25.31 -43.83 4.61
N ASP A 604 26.23 -44.70 5.03
CA ASP A 604 27.39 -44.32 5.85
C ASP A 604 28.62 -44.15 4.98
N PHE A 605 29.22 -42.96 5.01
CA PHE A 605 30.46 -42.64 4.31
C PHE A 605 31.67 -42.79 5.23
N SER A 606 32.65 -43.56 4.78
CA SER A 606 33.80 -43.98 5.61
C SER A 606 34.89 -42.94 5.83
N GLY A 607 34.87 -41.81 5.11
CA GLY A 607 35.88 -40.74 5.21
C GLY A 607 37.16 -40.94 4.40
N GLY A 608 37.44 -42.15 3.92
CA GLY A 608 38.68 -42.47 3.21
C GLY A 608 38.63 -42.32 1.68
N TYR A 609 37.45 -42.05 1.11
CA TYR A 609 37.22 -42.17 -0.33
C TYR A 609 36.35 -41.02 -0.87
N ASP A 610 36.66 -40.59 -2.08
CA ASP A 610 35.80 -39.74 -2.89
C ASP A 610 34.81 -40.62 -3.68
N VAL A 611 33.68 -40.94 -3.04
CA VAL A 611 32.63 -41.85 -3.54
C VAL A 611 31.63 -41.20 -4.51
N ASN A 612 31.57 -41.61 -5.77
CA ASN A 612 30.47 -41.22 -6.67
C ASN A 612 29.22 -42.09 -6.41
N TYR A 613 28.28 -41.65 -5.57
CA TYR A 613 27.17 -42.49 -5.11
C TYR A 613 25.89 -42.31 -5.94
N TYR A 614 25.36 -43.41 -6.51
CA TYR A 614 24.08 -43.47 -7.24
C TYR A 614 23.41 -44.86 -7.11
N HIS A 615 23.73 -45.58 -6.03
CA HIS A 615 23.53 -47.03 -5.93
C HIS A 615 22.14 -47.45 -5.45
N VAL A 616 21.36 -46.55 -4.85
CA VAL A 616 19.93 -46.76 -4.58
C VAL A 616 19.11 -46.02 -5.63
N ARG A 617 18.36 -46.75 -6.45
CA ARG A 617 17.60 -46.16 -7.57
C ARG A 617 16.38 -46.99 -7.99
N GLN A 618 15.41 -46.31 -8.59
CA GLN A 618 14.21 -46.93 -9.18
C GLN A 618 13.84 -46.20 -10.48
N THR A 619 13.43 -46.96 -11.51
CA THR A 619 13.04 -46.44 -12.83
C THR A 619 11.54 -46.60 -13.04
N ARG A 620 10.87 -45.55 -13.55
CA ARG A 620 9.44 -45.52 -13.81
C ARG A 620 9.12 -44.91 -15.17
N ASN A 621 7.98 -45.29 -15.74
CA ASN A 621 7.47 -44.68 -16.97
C ASN A 621 6.93 -43.28 -16.67
N VAL A 622 7.13 -42.36 -17.59
CA VAL A 622 6.65 -40.98 -17.55
C VAL A 622 6.15 -40.56 -18.94
N ASP A 623 5.19 -39.64 -18.96
CA ASP A 623 4.78 -38.93 -20.16
C ASP A 623 5.72 -37.73 -20.43
N PRO A 624 6.48 -37.71 -21.53
CA PRO A 624 7.41 -36.62 -21.86
C PRO A 624 6.74 -35.28 -22.19
N SER A 625 5.42 -35.26 -22.39
CA SER A 625 4.68 -34.00 -22.57
C SER A 625 4.51 -33.23 -21.25
N LEU A 626 4.63 -33.92 -20.11
CA LEU A 626 4.38 -33.36 -18.78
C LEU A 626 5.66 -32.85 -18.11
N THR A 627 5.47 -31.96 -17.14
CA THR A 627 6.53 -31.57 -16.19
C THR A 627 6.25 -32.26 -14.85
N TYR A 628 7.29 -32.81 -14.25
CA TYR A 628 7.27 -33.53 -12.98
C TYR A 628 8.08 -32.77 -11.93
N ILE A 629 7.92 -33.18 -10.68
CA ILE A 629 8.80 -32.84 -9.58
C ILE A 629 9.39 -34.12 -8.99
N VAL A 630 10.71 -34.13 -8.76
CA VAL A 630 11.40 -35.15 -7.98
C VAL A 630 11.72 -34.54 -6.63
N GLU A 631 11.24 -35.16 -5.56
CA GLU A 631 11.27 -34.60 -4.20
C GLU A 631 11.44 -35.70 -3.13
N GLY A 632 11.78 -35.31 -1.91
CA GLY A 632 11.88 -36.21 -0.76
C GLY A 632 12.57 -35.53 0.42
N TYR A 633 12.75 -36.27 1.52
CA TYR A 633 13.42 -35.76 2.72
C TYR A 633 14.80 -36.38 2.88
N ILE A 634 15.77 -35.56 3.27
CA ILE A 634 17.15 -35.99 3.56
C ILE A 634 17.52 -35.51 4.96
N LYS A 635 18.07 -36.42 5.77
CA LYS A 635 18.72 -36.09 7.03
C LYS A 635 20.22 -36.34 6.91
N THR A 636 21.04 -35.50 7.53
CA THR A 636 22.51 -35.66 7.49
C THR A 636 23.12 -35.52 8.88
N ASP A 637 24.17 -36.30 9.14
CA ASP A 637 25.00 -36.17 10.32
C ASP A 637 26.47 -36.14 9.90
N ASN A 638 27.09 -34.97 10.10
CA ASN A 638 28.51 -34.70 9.88
C ASN A 638 29.00 -35.04 8.46
N ILE A 639 28.27 -34.62 7.43
CA ILE A 639 28.71 -34.74 6.03
C ILE A 639 29.85 -33.76 5.75
N THR A 640 31.09 -34.25 5.73
CA THR A 640 32.30 -33.40 5.75
C THR A 640 32.77 -32.86 4.39
N SER A 641 32.09 -33.20 3.29
CA SER A 641 32.55 -32.86 1.93
C SER A 641 31.81 -31.64 1.36
N ASN A 642 32.50 -30.83 0.55
CA ASN A 642 31.87 -29.74 -0.22
C ASN A 642 30.93 -30.24 -1.34
N LYS A 643 31.00 -31.54 -1.67
CA LYS A 643 30.05 -32.22 -2.56
C LYS A 643 29.05 -33.02 -1.72
N GLY A 644 27.99 -32.34 -1.32
CA GLY A 644 26.93 -32.87 -0.49
C GLY A 644 26.07 -33.96 -1.12
N VAL A 645 25.20 -34.52 -0.28
CA VAL A 645 24.20 -35.54 -0.65
C VAL A 645 22.93 -34.87 -1.18
N ARG A 646 22.23 -35.53 -2.11
CA ARG A 646 21.05 -34.99 -2.80
C ARG A 646 20.19 -36.11 -3.41
N LEU A 647 19.09 -35.75 -4.07
CA LEU A 647 18.42 -36.63 -5.03
C LEU A 647 18.88 -36.31 -6.46
N GLY A 648 18.90 -37.32 -7.31
CA GLY A 648 19.20 -37.16 -8.74
C GLY A 648 18.19 -37.90 -9.60
N TRP A 649 18.04 -37.43 -10.83
CA TRP A 649 17.23 -38.10 -11.83
C TRP A 649 17.97 -38.20 -13.18
N GLU A 650 17.56 -39.15 -14.01
CA GLU A 650 18.08 -39.36 -15.36
C GLU A 650 17.01 -40.02 -16.23
N ASP A 651 16.72 -39.47 -17.41
CA ASP A 651 15.79 -40.07 -18.37
C ASP A 651 16.47 -41.09 -19.30
N ASP A 652 15.68 -41.87 -20.04
CA ASP A 652 16.15 -42.91 -20.96
C ASP A 652 16.88 -42.40 -22.21
N ILE A 653 16.98 -41.07 -22.40
CA ILE A 653 17.76 -40.45 -23.47
C ILE A 653 18.97 -39.67 -22.97
N GLY A 654 19.26 -39.73 -21.66
CA GLY A 654 20.47 -39.21 -21.04
C GLY A 654 20.37 -37.80 -20.45
N ASN A 655 19.20 -37.16 -20.48
CA ASN A 655 19.00 -35.91 -19.73
C ASN A 655 18.98 -36.25 -18.24
N ASN A 656 19.61 -35.41 -17.43
CA ASN A 656 19.69 -35.61 -15.99
C ASN A 656 19.65 -34.28 -15.24
N GLY A 657 19.36 -34.36 -13.95
CA GLY A 657 19.37 -33.23 -13.04
C GLY A 657 19.39 -33.68 -11.58
N PHE A 658 19.45 -32.70 -10.69
CA PHE A 658 19.65 -32.91 -9.26
C PHE A 658 18.83 -31.92 -8.44
N THR A 659 18.50 -32.31 -7.21
CA THR A 659 18.00 -31.37 -6.18
C THR A 659 19.15 -30.57 -5.58
N GLY A 660 18.81 -29.63 -4.69
CA GLY A 660 19.76 -29.03 -3.73
C GLY A 660 20.53 -30.11 -2.97
N GLN A 661 21.77 -29.77 -2.57
CA GLN A 661 22.65 -30.68 -1.85
C GLN A 661 22.75 -30.29 -0.37
N LEU A 662 22.90 -31.27 0.51
CA LEU A 662 23.12 -31.06 1.94
C LEU A 662 24.55 -31.45 2.33
N THR A 663 25.17 -30.62 3.17
CA THR A 663 26.47 -30.82 3.80
C THR A 663 26.34 -30.59 5.31
N GLY A 664 27.32 -31.00 6.11
CA GLY A 664 27.26 -30.84 7.57
C GLY A 664 26.21 -31.73 8.23
N THR A 665 25.60 -31.22 9.30
CA THR A 665 24.53 -31.89 10.07
C THR A 665 23.25 -31.11 9.91
N ASN A 666 22.18 -31.78 9.48
CA ASN A 666 20.87 -31.17 9.26
C ASN A 666 19.77 -32.07 9.84
N GLY A 667 18.64 -31.45 10.20
CA GLY A 667 17.40 -32.18 10.47
C GLY A 667 16.87 -32.92 9.25
N TRP A 668 15.62 -33.36 9.30
CA TRP A 668 14.96 -33.86 8.09
C TRP A 668 14.62 -32.67 7.19
N THR A 669 15.39 -32.48 6.12
CA THR A 669 15.24 -31.35 5.22
C THR A 669 14.59 -31.80 3.92
N TYR A 670 13.56 -31.08 3.51
CA TYR A 670 12.88 -31.30 2.23
C TYR A 670 13.76 -30.82 1.06
N VAL A 671 13.92 -31.66 0.03
CA VAL A 671 14.63 -31.30 -1.21
C VAL A 671 13.77 -31.59 -2.43
N ALA A 672 13.84 -30.72 -3.44
CA ALA A 672 13.07 -30.90 -4.67
C ALA A 672 13.77 -30.35 -5.92
N ALA A 673 13.36 -30.85 -7.09
CA ALA A 673 13.75 -30.34 -8.41
C ALA A 673 12.65 -30.59 -9.44
N ARG A 674 12.36 -29.59 -10.27
CA ARG A 674 11.53 -29.79 -11.47
C ARG A 674 12.24 -30.59 -12.53
N VAL A 675 11.46 -31.39 -13.23
CA VAL A 675 11.93 -32.27 -14.29
C VAL A 675 10.97 -32.22 -15.46
N LYS A 676 11.49 -31.88 -16.65
CA LYS A 676 10.80 -32.13 -17.90
C LYS A 676 11.54 -33.25 -18.63
N PRO A 677 11.07 -34.51 -18.54
CA PRO A 677 11.75 -35.63 -19.19
C PRO A 677 11.62 -35.46 -20.70
N GLY A 678 12.72 -35.69 -21.43
CA GLY A 678 12.68 -35.77 -22.89
C GLY A 678 12.34 -37.17 -23.39
N GLY A 679 12.50 -38.18 -22.53
CA GLY A 679 12.21 -39.57 -22.81
C GLY A 679 10.99 -40.13 -22.06
N SER A 680 10.72 -41.42 -22.26
CA SER A 680 9.52 -42.11 -21.76
C SER A 680 9.71 -42.80 -20.40
N GLN A 681 10.95 -42.79 -19.89
CA GLN A 681 11.29 -43.34 -18.59
C GLN A 681 12.19 -42.39 -17.82
N ILE A 682 12.10 -42.44 -16.50
CA ILE A 682 12.96 -41.68 -15.60
C ILE A 682 13.45 -42.56 -14.46
N THR A 683 14.73 -42.44 -14.15
CA THR A 683 15.38 -43.10 -13.02
C THR A 683 15.63 -42.09 -11.92
N VAL A 684 15.02 -42.29 -10.75
CA VAL A 684 15.27 -41.50 -9.53
C VAL A 684 16.28 -42.23 -8.66
N ARG A 685 17.26 -41.51 -8.11
CA ARG A 685 18.39 -42.08 -7.36
C ARG A 685 18.80 -41.23 -6.17
N LEU A 686 19.19 -41.89 -5.08
CA LEU A 686 19.97 -41.27 -4.00
C LEU A 686 21.34 -40.90 -4.57
N ARG A 687 21.80 -39.67 -4.34
CA ARG A 687 22.93 -39.12 -5.10
C ARG A 687 23.97 -38.43 -4.21
N ARG A 688 25.24 -38.66 -4.55
CA ARG A 688 26.39 -37.81 -4.19
C ARG A 688 27.37 -37.80 -5.36
N LEU A 689 27.76 -36.63 -5.84
CA LEU A 689 28.77 -36.47 -6.91
C LEU A 689 30.18 -36.64 -6.32
N ASP A 690 31.12 -37.21 -7.08
CA ASP A 690 32.54 -37.16 -6.70
C ASP A 690 33.11 -35.74 -6.91
N GLY A 691 34.22 -35.46 -6.24
CA GLY A 691 35.03 -34.26 -6.45
C GLY A 691 36.25 -34.53 -7.33
N GLY A 692 36.13 -35.39 -8.33
CA GLY A 692 37.23 -35.73 -9.23
C GLY A 692 38.38 -36.51 -8.58
N GLY A 693 38.14 -37.18 -7.45
CA GLY A 693 39.10 -38.00 -6.71
C GLY A 693 39.81 -37.28 -5.56
N SER A 694 39.44 -36.04 -5.26
CA SER A 694 40.12 -35.18 -4.26
C SER A 694 39.26 -34.77 -3.07
N GLU A 695 37.98 -35.18 -3.04
CA GLU A 695 37.03 -34.77 -2.01
C GLU A 695 36.52 -36.00 -1.24
N PRO A 696 37.27 -36.52 -0.25
CA PRO A 696 36.76 -37.60 0.59
C PRO A 696 35.54 -37.16 1.39
N ILE A 697 34.60 -38.09 1.60
CA ILE A 697 33.37 -37.84 2.35
C ILE A 697 33.28 -38.78 3.55
N SER A 698 32.96 -38.23 4.71
CA SER A 698 32.57 -38.95 5.92
C SER A 698 31.18 -38.49 6.38
N GLY A 699 30.60 -39.20 7.34
CA GLY A 699 29.29 -38.90 7.90
C GLY A 699 28.21 -39.86 7.43
N THR A 700 26.99 -39.62 7.86
CA THR A 700 25.83 -40.46 7.55
C THR A 700 24.73 -39.61 6.94
N ALA A 701 24.03 -40.18 5.95
CA ALA A 701 22.84 -39.57 5.37
C ALA A 701 21.69 -40.57 5.34
N TRP A 702 20.48 -40.07 5.57
CA TRP A 702 19.23 -40.82 5.47
C TRP A 702 18.31 -40.17 4.44
N TRP A 703 17.55 -40.99 3.71
CA TRP A 703 16.53 -40.55 2.75
C TRP A 703 15.22 -41.25 3.02
N ASP A 704 14.14 -40.48 2.91
CA ASP A 704 12.79 -40.96 3.17
C ASP A 704 11.76 -40.22 2.30
N ASP A 705 10.56 -40.79 2.18
CA ASP A 705 9.40 -40.23 1.48
C ASP A 705 9.69 -39.69 0.07
N ILE A 706 10.44 -40.45 -0.73
CA ILE A 706 10.88 -40.01 -2.06
C ILE A 706 9.71 -40.06 -3.05
N ARG A 707 9.44 -38.97 -3.74
CA ARG A 707 8.34 -38.86 -4.70
C ARG A 707 8.82 -38.43 -6.06
N ILE A 708 8.14 -38.96 -7.08
CA ILE A 708 8.05 -38.32 -8.39
C ILE A 708 6.61 -38.26 -8.82
N GLN A 709 6.15 -37.05 -9.17
CA GLN A 709 4.77 -36.79 -9.53
C GLN A 709 4.66 -35.67 -10.58
N PRO A 710 3.63 -35.67 -11.44
CA PRO A 710 3.39 -34.57 -12.36
C PRO A 710 3.05 -33.28 -11.59
N LEU A 711 3.42 -32.11 -12.12
CA LEU A 711 3.04 -30.84 -11.51
C LEU A 711 1.51 -30.64 -11.59
N PRO A 712 0.83 -30.15 -10.52
CA PRO A 712 -0.64 -30.07 -10.42
C PRO A 712 -1.39 -29.16 -11.41
N LYS A 713 -0.79 -28.65 -12.49
CA LYS A 713 -1.42 -27.59 -13.29
C LYS A 713 -2.45 -28.08 -14.33
N THR A 714 -2.56 -29.36 -14.59
CA THR A 714 -3.31 -29.86 -15.76
C THR A 714 -4.55 -30.69 -15.41
N TYR A 715 -4.89 -30.88 -14.13
CA TYR A 715 -5.85 -31.93 -13.72
C TYR A 715 -6.80 -31.52 -12.59
N SER A 716 -6.84 -30.23 -12.25
CA SER A 716 -7.72 -29.68 -11.23
C SER A 716 -9.15 -29.51 -11.76
N PRO A 717 -10.18 -29.67 -10.92
CA PRO A 717 -11.55 -29.29 -11.27
C PRO A 717 -11.60 -27.86 -11.82
N ASN A 718 -12.13 -27.70 -13.03
CA ASN A 718 -12.09 -26.46 -13.80
C ASN A 718 -13.40 -26.23 -14.58
N ILE A 719 -13.48 -25.09 -15.25
CA ILE A 719 -14.51 -24.79 -16.25
C ILE A 719 -13.78 -24.65 -17.59
N GLU A 720 -14.17 -25.45 -18.58
CA GLU A 720 -13.64 -25.36 -19.94
C GLU A 720 -14.63 -24.76 -20.90
N ILE A 721 -14.11 -24.03 -21.89
CA ILE A 721 -14.89 -23.39 -22.93
C ILE A 721 -14.32 -23.80 -24.27
N ASP A 722 -15.02 -24.67 -24.99
CA ASP A 722 -14.67 -24.91 -26.39
C ASP A 722 -15.28 -23.80 -27.23
N VAL A 723 -14.42 -23.14 -27.99
CA VAL A 723 -14.83 -22.25 -29.06
C VAL A 723 -15.03 -23.08 -30.31
N ILE A 724 -16.25 -23.04 -30.85
CA ILE A 724 -16.67 -23.93 -31.92
C ILE A 724 -17.10 -23.12 -33.13
N ASN A 725 -16.51 -23.44 -34.28
CA ASN A 725 -16.77 -22.78 -35.55
C ASN A 725 -18.15 -23.16 -36.11
N ASP A 726 -18.60 -22.39 -37.09
CA ASP A 726 -19.85 -22.61 -37.83
C ASP A 726 -19.97 -24.02 -38.45
N ASN A 727 -18.83 -24.67 -38.73
CA ASN A 727 -18.72 -26.03 -39.25
C ASN A 727 -18.73 -27.14 -38.16
N ASN A 728 -18.87 -26.76 -36.88
CA ASN A 728 -18.80 -27.61 -35.68
C ASN A 728 -17.43 -28.23 -35.34
N THR A 729 -16.32 -27.67 -35.84
CA THR A 729 -14.97 -28.01 -35.32
C THR A 729 -14.61 -27.12 -34.15
N ILE A 730 -13.89 -27.67 -33.17
CA ILE A 730 -13.29 -26.87 -32.09
C ILE A 730 -12.12 -26.10 -32.69
N ASP A 731 -12.13 -24.78 -32.56
CA ASP A 731 -11.03 -23.92 -32.96
C ASP A 731 -9.98 -23.86 -31.85
N GLU A 732 -10.42 -23.47 -30.65
CA GLU A 732 -9.62 -23.50 -29.43
C GLU A 732 -10.44 -23.83 -28.19
N THR A 733 -9.75 -24.14 -27.11
CA THR A 733 -10.36 -24.38 -25.79
C THR A 733 -9.74 -23.42 -24.79
N LEU A 734 -10.58 -22.58 -24.17
CA LEU A 734 -10.20 -21.72 -23.06
C LEU A 734 -10.44 -22.48 -21.75
N THR A 735 -9.49 -22.41 -20.82
CA THR A 735 -9.62 -23.03 -19.51
C THR A 735 -9.66 -21.95 -18.43
N LEU A 736 -10.72 -21.94 -17.63
CA LEU A 736 -10.73 -21.24 -16.36
C LEU A 736 -10.00 -22.11 -15.34
N ASP A 737 -8.70 -21.81 -15.14
CA ASP A 737 -7.76 -22.60 -14.33
C ASP A 737 -8.39 -23.14 -13.05
N GLY A 738 -8.34 -24.47 -12.91
CA GLY A 738 -8.98 -25.18 -11.82
C GLY A 738 -8.42 -24.89 -10.43
N LEU A 739 -9.15 -25.34 -9.42
CA LEU A 739 -8.86 -25.12 -8.01
C LEU A 739 -8.56 -26.45 -7.30
N LEU A 740 -7.56 -26.48 -6.42
CA LEU A 740 -7.23 -27.65 -5.59
C LEU A 740 -7.02 -27.18 -4.17
N GLY A 741 -7.51 -27.95 -3.20
CA GLY A 741 -7.42 -27.60 -1.79
C GLY A 741 -8.79 -27.35 -1.18
N THR A 742 -8.81 -26.65 -0.04
CA THR A 742 -9.97 -26.48 0.84
C THR A 742 -10.73 -25.17 0.62
N HIS A 743 -10.55 -24.55 -0.54
CA HIS A 743 -11.15 -23.28 -0.89
C HIS A 743 -12.68 -23.30 -0.79
N ASP A 744 -13.26 -22.23 -0.24
CA ASP A 744 -14.69 -21.96 -0.36
C ASP A 744 -15.02 -21.51 -1.80
N TRP A 745 -15.81 -20.47 -2.02
CA TRP A 745 -16.20 -20.07 -3.38
C TRP A 745 -15.21 -19.11 -4.03
N VAL A 746 -14.38 -19.61 -4.95
CA VAL A 746 -13.42 -18.78 -5.70
C VAL A 746 -13.94 -18.50 -7.10
N GLN A 747 -13.99 -17.23 -7.48
CA GLN A 747 -14.32 -16.84 -8.84
C GLN A 747 -13.14 -17.11 -9.80
N LYS A 748 -13.43 -17.77 -10.91
CA LYS A 748 -12.53 -17.88 -12.06
C LYS A 748 -13.12 -17.10 -13.22
N LYS A 749 -12.28 -16.44 -14.02
CA LYS A 749 -12.70 -15.63 -15.17
C LYS A 749 -11.70 -15.66 -16.31
N THR A 750 -12.17 -15.48 -17.53
CA THR A 750 -11.31 -15.29 -18.71
C THR A 750 -10.53 -13.98 -18.59
N ASN A 751 -9.41 -13.92 -19.31
CA ASN A 751 -8.51 -12.77 -19.27
C ASN A 751 -9.15 -11.49 -19.84
N GLY A 752 -8.55 -10.34 -19.52
CA GLY A 752 -8.99 -9.00 -19.93
C GLY A 752 -8.99 -8.03 -18.76
N THR A 753 -8.51 -6.80 -18.96
CA THR A 753 -8.52 -5.79 -17.90
C THR A 753 -9.76 -4.90 -18.09
N PRO A 754 -10.70 -4.85 -17.14
CA PRO A 754 -11.88 -4.00 -17.29
C PRO A 754 -11.47 -2.52 -17.23
N TYR A 755 -12.15 -1.65 -17.98
CA TYR A 755 -11.92 -0.21 -17.89
C TYR A 755 -12.35 0.34 -16.53
N LEU A 756 -13.49 -0.08 -16.00
CA LEU A 756 -13.89 0.21 -14.62
C LEU A 756 -13.62 -0.98 -13.70
N SER A 757 -13.00 -0.72 -12.56
CA SER A 757 -13.12 -1.57 -11.38
C SER A 757 -13.87 -0.80 -10.29
N ALA A 758 -14.59 -1.52 -9.44
CA ALA A 758 -15.27 -0.90 -8.32
C ALA A 758 -15.34 -1.84 -7.12
N THR A 759 -15.23 -1.24 -5.95
CA THR A 759 -15.34 -1.91 -4.66
C THR A 759 -16.19 -1.05 -3.74
N ALA A 760 -17.22 -1.64 -3.13
CA ALA A 760 -18.02 -0.96 -2.13
C ALA A 760 -17.71 -1.46 -0.73
N SER A 761 -17.93 -0.60 0.26
CA SER A 761 -17.84 -0.94 1.68
C SER A 761 -18.88 -0.19 2.48
N LYS A 762 -19.16 -0.64 3.70
CA LYS A 762 -20.09 0.05 4.59
C LYS A 762 -19.50 0.23 5.99
N ASP A 763 -19.99 1.25 6.67
CA ASP A 763 -19.70 1.54 8.07
C ASP A 763 -20.97 2.08 8.73
N GLY A 764 -21.62 1.25 9.54
CA GLY A 764 -22.93 1.57 10.13
C GLY A 764 -23.97 1.94 9.08
N ASN A 765 -24.38 3.22 9.07
CA ASN A 765 -25.38 3.76 8.15
C ASN A 765 -24.79 4.37 6.87
N ASN A 766 -23.47 4.29 6.68
CA ASN A 766 -22.79 4.82 5.50
C ASN A 766 -22.47 3.69 4.52
N LEU A 767 -22.66 3.95 3.23
CA LEU A 767 -22.21 3.09 2.13
C LEU A 767 -21.22 3.90 1.30
N TYR A 768 -20.13 3.26 0.90
CA TYR A 768 -19.09 3.87 0.09
C TYR A 768 -18.86 3.06 -1.18
N LEU A 769 -18.54 3.73 -2.27
CA LEU A 769 -18.16 3.12 -3.53
C LEU A 769 -16.87 3.75 -4.04
N MET A 770 -15.83 2.93 -4.18
CA MET A 770 -14.57 3.27 -4.83
C MET A 770 -14.59 2.77 -6.27
N VAL A 771 -14.29 3.63 -7.24
CA VAL A 771 -14.26 3.28 -8.67
C VAL A 771 -12.98 3.80 -9.31
N VAL A 772 -12.23 2.92 -9.97
CA VAL A 772 -11.07 3.29 -10.77
C VAL A 772 -11.46 3.23 -12.24
N ASN A 773 -11.31 4.35 -12.95
CA ASN A 773 -11.38 4.38 -14.41
C ASN A 773 -9.98 4.29 -15.01
N LYS A 774 -9.67 3.14 -15.59
CA LYS A 774 -8.40 2.81 -16.26
C LYS A 774 -8.35 3.24 -17.72
N ASN A 775 -9.43 3.80 -18.27
CA ASN A 775 -9.42 4.35 -19.60
C ASN A 775 -8.57 5.64 -19.62
N LEU A 776 -7.49 5.62 -20.40
CA LEU A 776 -6.50 6.68 -20.43
C LEU A 776 -7.06 7.99 -20.99
N ASP A 777 -8.05 7.95 -21.88
CA ASP A 777 -8.44 9.10 -22.69
C ASP A 777 -9.95 9.38 -22.69
N SER A 778 -10.76 8.53 -22.04
CA SER A 778 -12.22 8.64 -22.10
C SER A 778 -12.90 8.45 -20.76
N ASN A 779 -13.92 9.27 -20.55
CA ASN A 779 -14.86 9.08 -19.45
C ASN A 779 -15.67 7.81 -19.73
N VAL A 780 -16.02 7.07 -18.68
CA VAL A 780 -16.84 5.88 -18.80
C VAL A 780 -18.18 6.12 -18.09
N PRO A 781 -19.30 6.18 -18.81
CA PRO A 781 -20.63 6.22 -18.20
C PRO A 781 -20.95 4.87 -17.55
N ALA A 782 -21.62 4.89 -16.40
CA ALA A 782 -22.06 3.69 -15.73
C ALA A 782 -23.42 3.84 -15.04
N THR A 783 -24.24 2.79 -15.11
CA THR A 783 -25.42 2.62 -14.27
C THR A 783 -25.00 2.03 -12.92
N ILE A 784 -25.30 2.72 -11.82
CA ILE A 784 -25.06 2.24 -10.45
C ILE A 784 -26.38 1.75 -9.87
N ASN A 785 -26.45 0.47 -9.50
CA ASN A 785 -27.59 -0.16 -8.86
C ASN A 785 -27.25 -0.56 -7.42
N ILE A 786 -28.09 -0.17 -6.48
CA ILE A 786 -27.89 -0.38 -5.04
C ILE A 786 -29.09 -1.14 -4.48
N SER A 787 -28.82 -2.27 -3.85
CA SER A 787 -29.80 -3.10 -3.16
C SER A 787 -29.39 -3.33 -1.71
N GLY A 788 -30.37 -3.62 -0.85
CA GLY A 788 -30.11 -3.87 0.58
C GLY A 788 -29.70 -2.63 1.40
N PHE A 789 -29.83 -1.42 0.85
CA PHE A 789 -29.48 -0.16 1.51
C PHE A 789 -30.53 0.92 1.24
N SER A 790 -30.83 1.75 2.24
CA SER A 790 -31.73 2.90 2.10
C SER A 790 -30.90 4.16 1.93
N LEU A 791 -31.07 4.86 0.81
CA LEU A 791 -30.24 6.02 0.50
C LEU A 791 -30.63 7.25 1.34
N PRO A 792 -29.69 7.82 2.10
CA PRO A 792 -29.86 9.10 2.78
C PRO A 792 -29.77 10.29 1.81
N PRO A 793 -30.21 11.50 2.22
CA PRO A 793 -30.32 12.66 1.32
C PRO A 793 -28.98 13.20 0.82
N ASP A 794 -27.89 12.97 1.56
CA ASP A 794 -26.57 13.51 1.24
C ASP A 794 -25.71 12.46 0.53
N THR A 795 -25.32 12.77 -0.71
CA THR A 795 -24.37 11.98 -1.49
C THR A 795 -23.27 12.87 -2.03
N SER A 796 -22.04 12.60 -1.63
CA SER A 796 -20.85 13.29 -2.13
C SER A 796 -19.97 12.36 -2.96
N ALA A 797 -19.17 12.96 -3.83
CA ALA A 797 -18.11 12.28 -4.54
C ALA A 797 -16.79 13.05 -4.43
N LEU A 798 -15.70 12.32 -4.22
CA LEU A 798 -14.33 12.79 -4.39
C LEU A 798 -13.73 12.16 -5.65
N THR A 799 -13.02 12.95 -6.44
CA THR A 799 -12.35 12.46 -7.65
C THR A 799 -10.89 12.90 -7.65
N LEU A 800 -9.98 11.93 -7.64
CA LEU A 800 -8.57 12.11 -7.95
C LEU A 800 -8.36 12.01 -9.47
N ASN A 801 -7.84 13.07 -10.07
CA ASN A 801 -7.60 13.20 -11.51
C ASN A 801 -6.41 14.16 -11.76
N GLY A 802 -5.89 14.15 -12.99
CA GLY A 802 -4.92 15.10 -13.51
C GLY A 802 -5.14 15.35 -15.02
N PRO A 803 -4.26 16.13 -15.66
CA PRO A 803 -4.35 16.40 -17.10
C PRO A 803 -4.03 15.17 -17.99
N SER A 804 -3.32 14.18 -17.45
CA SER A 804 -2.93 12.95 -18.14
C SER A 804 -2.52 11.86 -17.13
N ILE A 805 -2.43 10.61 -17.60
CA ILE A 805 -2.04 9.45 -16.76
C ILE A 805 -0.61 9.58 -16.21
N ASP A 806 0.27 10.28 -16.91
CA ASP A 806 1.67 10.49 -16.54
C ASP A 806 1.90 11.78 -15.73
N ALA A 807 0.85 12.55 -15.43
CA ALA A 807 0.95 13.76 -14.63
C ALA A 807 1.44 13.47 -13.20
N THR A 808 2.33 14.31 -12.67
CA THR A 808 2.95 14.17 -11.34
C THR A 808 2.88 15.48 -10.58
N ASN A 809 3.10 15.41 -9.26
CA ASN A 809 3.22 16.59 -8.41
C ASN A 809 4.66 17.08 -8.19
N GLU A 810 5.66 16.52 -8.90
CA GLU A 810 7.07 16.86 -8.71
C GLU A 810 7.43 18.27 -9.22
N SER A 811 6.63 18.85 -10.11
CA SER A 811 6.88 20.18 -10.72
C SER A 811 5.71 21.15 -10.63
N GLY A 812 4.71 20.84 -9.78
CA GLY A 812 3.51 21.64 -9.55
C GLY A 812 2.34 20.78 -9.08
N ASP A 813 1.25 21.37 -8.62
CA ASP A 813 0.08 20.62 -8.12
C ASP A 813 -0.88 20.24 -9.28
N LEU A 814 -0.43 19.28 -10.11
CA LEU A 814 -1.15 18.86 -11.33
C LEU A 814 -2.21 17.78 -11.07
N VAL A 815 -2.00 16.95 -10.04
CA VAL A 815 -2.88 15.86 -9.66
C VAL A 815 -3.45 16.13 -8.28
N LYS A 816 -4.77 16.19 -8.20
CA LYS A 816 -5.48 16.60 -6.98
C LYS A 816 -6.84 15.95 -6.84
N VAL A 817 -7.34 15.97 -5.62
CA VAL A 817 -8.70 15.55 -5.30
C VAL A 817 -9.66 16.72 -5.46
N THR A 818 -10.76 16.50 -6.15
CA THR A 818 -11.86 17.46 -6.28
C THR A 818 -13.13 16.88 -5.68
N SER A 819 -13.95 17.72 -5.04
CA SER A 819 -15.24 17.30 -4.48
C SER A 819 -16.41 17.70 -5.38
N SER A 820 -17.45 16.88 -5.37
CA SER A 820 -18.71 17.17 -6.05
C SER A 820 -19.90 16.57 -5.29
N THR A 821 -21.11 17.04 -5.61
CA THR A 821 -22.36 16.54 -5.04
C THR A 821 -23.15 15.80 -6.10
N ILE A 822 -23.65 14.61 -5.77
CA ILE A 822 -24.50 13.84 -6.68
C ILE A 822 -25.95 14.21 -6.43
N SER A 823 -26.54 14.96 -7.36
CA SER A 823 -27.95 15.34 -7.29
C SER A 823 -28.83 14.17 -7.77
N ASN A 824 -29.86 13.80 -6.99
CA ASN A 824 -30.80 12.71 -7.31
C ASN A 824 -30.21 11.28 -7.22
N ALA A 825 -29.26 11.04 -6.31
CA ALA A 825 -28.86 9.68 -5.99
C ALA A 825 -30.10 8.85 -5.62
N SER A 826 -30.26 7.71 -6.28
CA SER A 826 -31.39 6.80 -6.15
C SER A 826 -30.86 5.36 -6.12
N THR A 827 -31.68 4.37 -5.79
CA THR A 827 -31.23 2.97 -5.78
C THR A 827 -30.82 2.47 -7.17
N SER A 828 -31.09 3.25 -8.22
CA SER A 828 -30.52 3.09 -9.56
C SER A 828 -30.33 4.46 -10.20
N PHE A 829 -29.11 4.80 -10.64
CA PHE A 829 -28.82 6.08 -11.29
C PHE A 829 -27.57 6.00 -12.18
N GLU A 830 -27.45 6.95 -13.11
CA GLU A 830 -26.30 7.06 -14.00
C GLU A 830 -25.21 7.96 -13.37
N TYR A 831 -23.96 7.57 -13.54
CA TYR A 831 -22.80 8.38 -13.18
C TYR A 831 -21.70 8.21 -14.24
N THR A 832 -21.03 9.31 -14.59
CA THR A 832 -19.93 9.28 -15.56
C THR A 832 -18.59 9.46 -14.86
N PHE A 833 -17.78 8.41 -14.86
CA PHE A 833 -16.46 8.43 -14.24
C PHE A 833 -15.44 9.10 -15.18
N PRO A 834 -14.73 10.16 -14.74
CA PRO A 834 -13.73 10.83 -15.58
C PRO A 834 -12.61 9.90 -16.04
N ALA A 835 -12.01 10.16 -17.20
CA ALA A 835 -10.83 9.43 -17.68
C ALA A 835 -9.72 9.38 -16.61
N HIS A 836 -8.95 8.28 -16.59
CA HIS A 836 -7.78 8.07 -15.72
C HIS A 836 -8.00 8.59 -14.29
N SER A 837 -9.02 8.09 -13.59
CA SER A 837 -9.42 8.64 -12.29
C SER A 837 -9.68 7.58 -11.24
N LEU A 838 -9.58 8.00 -9.97
CA LEU A 838 -10.17 7.31 -8.83
C LEU A 838 -11.31 8.18 -8.32
N THR A 839 -12.51 7.62 -8.24
CA THR A 839 -13.70 8.30 -7.70
C THR A 839 -14.20 7.55 -6.47
N ALA A 840 -14.36 8.25 -5.36
CA ALA A 840 -15.00 7.76 -4.15
C ALA A 840 -16.38 8.40 -4.02
N ILE A 841 -17.45 7.61 -3.89
CA ILE A 841 -18.81 8.10 -3.65
C ILE A 841 -19.23 7.68 -2.25
N GLY A 842 -19.66 8.65 -1.44
CA GLY A 842 -20.19 8.41 -0.09
C GLY A 842 -21.70 8.62 -0.08
N PHE A 843 -22.45 7.59 0.27
CA PHE A 843 -23.88 7.63 0.50
C PHE A 843 -24.13 7.73 2.01
N GLY A 844 -24.64 8.87 2.48
CA GLY A 844 -24.88 9.13 3.92
C GLY A 844 -23.85 10.00 4.61
N ARG A 845 -22.91 10.49 3.84
CA ARG A 845 -21.86 11.37 4.29
C ARG A 845 -21.86 12.63 3.44
N THR A 846 -21.91 13.79 4.09
CA THR A 846 -21.46 15.04 3.47
C THR A 846 -19.96 14.95 3.26
N ALA A 847 -19.44 15.38 2.10
CA ALA A 847 -18.00 15.28 1.84
C ALA A 847 -17.21 15.84 3.04
N PRO A 848 -16.25 15.08 3.61
CA PRO A 848 -15.27 15.72 4.47
C PRO A 848 -14.58 16.82 3.65
N PRO A 849 -14.18 17.94 4.29
CA PRO A 849 -13.37 18.94 3.62
C PRO A 849 -12.15 18.24 3.02
N VAL A 850 -11.84 18.54 1.75
CA VAL A 850 -10.62 18.05 1.09
C VAL A 850 -9.43 18.34 2.01
N PRO A 851 -8.48 17.40 2.24
CA PRO A 851 -7.32 17.64 3.09
C PRO A 851 -6.67 18.97 2.69
N LEU A 852 -6.74 19.95 3.58
CA LEU A 852 -6.29 21.31 3.29
C LEU A 852 -4.78 21.30 3.19
N GLU A 853 -4.23 21.72 2.04
CA GLU A 853 -2.79 21.85 1.81
C GLU A 853 -2.14 22.57 3.02
N PRO A 854 -1.11 22.01 3.67
CA PRO A 854 -0.44 22.69 4.76
C PRO A 854 0.16 24.01 4.25
N PRO A 855 0.01 25.13 4.97
CA PRO A 855 0.66 26.38 4.58
C PRO A 855 2.18 26.21 4.64
N PRO A 856 2.95 26.80 3.70
CA PRO A 856 4.40 26.85 3.82
C PRO A 856 4.80 27.61 5.09
N SER A 857 6.03 27.43 5.55
CA SER A 857 6.53 28.20 6.71
C SER A 857 6.47 29.71 6.43
N PRO A 858 5.98 30.53 7.38
CA PRO A 858 6.02 31.97 7.25
C PRO A 858 7.46 32.48 7.23
N MET A 859 7.68 33.65 6.64
CA MET A 859 8.95 34.39 6.68
C MET A 859 9.10 35.24 7.93
N ALA A 860 7.99 35.55 8.59
CA ALA A 860 7.93 36.18 9.91
C ALA A 860 6.62 35.77 10.58
N HIS A 861 6.69 35.46 11.88
CA HIS A 861 5.56 35.02 12.67
C HIS A 861 5.69 35.54 14.10
N TRP A 862 4.85 36.52 14.45
CA TRP A 862 4.78 37.06 15.81
C TRP A 862 3.50 36.57 16.45
N LYS A 863 3.63 35.67 17.44
CA LYS A 863 2.49 35.13 18.18
C LYS A 863 1.79 36.20 19.02
N MET A 864 2.53 37.19 19.52
CA MET A 864 1.99 38.30 20.32
C MET A 864 1.48 37.94 21.71
N ASP A 865 1.98 36.82 22.24
CA ASP A 865 1.55 36.23 23.49
C ASP A 865 2.61 36.33 24.62
N GLU A 866 3.81 36.82 24.31
CA GLU A 866 4.91 36.82 25.28
C GLU A 866 4.72 37.87 26.39
N LEU A 867 5.05 37.53 27.63
CA LEU A 867 5.02 38.46 28.76
C LEU A 867 6.12 39.53 28.73
N SER A 868 7.06 39.45 27.79
CA SER A 868 8.21 40.34 27.67
C SER A 868 7.87 41.77 27.26
N TRP A 869 6.62 42.05 26.84
CA TRP A 869 6.26 43.23 26.04
C TRP A 869 6.16 44.56 26.79
N SER A 870 6.23 44.64 28.11
CA SER A 870 5.88 45.86 28.87
C SER A 870 6.70 47.12 28.49
N GLY A 871 6.15 47.98 27.62
CA GLY A 871 6.63 49.32 27.23
C GLY A 871 7.87 49.38 26.29
N ALA A 872 8.81 48.43 26.41
CA ALA A 872 10.00 48.36 25.54
C ALA A 872 10.56 46.93 25.43
N GLY A 873 9.67 45.96 25.21
CA GLY A 873 9.96 44.52 25.20
C GLY A 873 10.35 43.94 23.84
N ALA A 874 11.04 42.80 23.85
CA ALA A 874 11.25 42.00 22.64
C ALA A 874 9.97 41.26 22.26
N VAL A 875 9.64 41.31 20.98
CA VAL A 875 8.53 40.60 20.32
C VAL A 875 9.15 39.53 19.43
N VAL A 876 8.96 38.25 19.75
CA VAL A 876 9.78 37.17 19.15
C VAL A 876 9.20 36.70 17.82
N ASP A 877 10.07 36.48 16.84
CA ASP A 877 9.74 35.84 15.57
C ASP A 877 9.90 34.31 15.67
N SER A 878 8.77 33.60 15.61
CA SER A 878 8.70 32.13 15.68
C SER A 878 8.96 31.43 14.34
N SER A 879 9.17 32.19 13.25
CA SER A 879 9.35 31.61 11.90
C SER A 879 10.73 30.99 11.63
N GLY A 880 11.71 31.20 12.53
CA GLY A 880 13.10 30.79 12.34
C GLY A 880 13.94 31.75 11.49
N TYR A 881 13.37 32.83 10.97
CA TYR A 881 14.10 33.85 10.17
C TYR A 881 14.68 34.99 11.01
N GLY A 882 14.37 35.06 12.30
CA GLY A 882 14.98 36.00 13.25
C GLY A 882 14.54 37.45 13.08
N ASN A 883 13.36 37.68 12.51
CA ASN A 883 12.74 39.00 12.34
C ASN A 883 12.10 39.50 13.67
N ASN A 884 12.84 39.44 14.77
CA ASN A 884 12.34 39.88 16.07
C ASN A 884 11.97 41.37 16.04
N GLY A 885 10.84 41.70 16.66
CA GLY A 885 10.38 43.06 16.87
C GLY A 885 10.76 43.62 18.23
N THR A 886 10.58 44.93 18.39
CA THR A 886 10.70 45.63 19.67
C THR A 886 9.47 46.51 19.86
N ALA A 887 8.73 46.27 20.94
CA ALA A 887 7.58 47.09 21.32
C ALA A 887 8.05 48.49 21.73
N ALA A 888 7.19 49.49 21.51
CA ALA A 888 7.41 50.88 21.86
C ALA A 888 6.10 51.50 22.38
N GLY A 889 6.21 52.61 23.11
CA GLY A 889 5.07 53.23 23.80
C GLY A 889 4.80 52.57 25.15
N ASP A 890 3.53 52.38 25.47
CA ASP A 890 3.02 51.59 26.59
C ASP A 890 2.45 50.22 26.13
N ALA A 891 2.66 49.86 24.85
CA ALA A 891 2.27 48.58 24.27
C ALA A 891 2.66 47.38 25.17
N THR A 892 1.72 46.45 25.35
CA THR A 892 1.91 45.27 26.21
C THR A 892 1.05 44.09 25.70
N THR A 893 0.90 43.01 26.48
CA THR A 893 0.00 41.89 26.15
C THR A 893 -1.13 41.74 27.17
N VAL A 894 -2.32 41.39 26.71
CA VAL A 894 -3.54 41.18 27.52
C VAL A 894 -4.18 39.82 27.25
N ALA A 895 -4.89 39.27 28.24
CA ALA A 895 -5.64 38.02 28.11
C ALA A 895 -7.17 38.27 28.16
N PRO A 896 -7.99 37.46 27.47
CA PRO A 896 -7.59 36.38 26.58
C PRO A 896 -7.12 36.90 25.21
N GLY A 897 -6.23 36.14 24.56
CA GLY A 897 -5.87 36.31 23.14
C GLY A 897 -7.02 35.96 22.19
N ALA A 898 -6.72 35.84 20.89
CA ALA A 898 -7.71 35.45 19.90
C ALA A 898 -8.20 34.00 20.13
N PRO A 899 -9.47 33.65 19.81
CA PRO A 899 -10.07 32.34 20.09
C PRO A 899 -9.37 31.12 19.47
N TYR A 900 -8.40 31.35 18.59
CA TYR A 900 -7.57 30.37 17.88
C TYR A 900 -6.17 30.96 17.59
N GLY A 901 -5.71 31.88 18.45
CA GLY A 901 -4.33 32.39 18.43
C GLY A 901 -3.36 31.37 19.01
N ASN A 902 -2.07 31.48 18.70
CA ASN A 902 -1.03 30.52 19.15
C ASN A 902 -0.62 30.69 20.63
N GLY A 903 -1.48 31.30 21.46
CA GLY A 903 -1.22 31.58 22.87
C GLY A 903 -2.37 32.33 23.59
N PRO A 904 -2.33 32.43 24.93
CA PRO A 904 -3.45 32.93 25.74
C PRO A 904 -3.55 34.46 25.79
N ARG A 905 -2.69 35.20 25.09
CA ARG A 905 -2.59 36.66 25.15
C ARG A 905 -2.42 37.27 23.77
N ALA A 906 -2.80 38.54 23.64
CA ALA A 906 -2.62 39.34 22.43
C ALA A 906 -1.92 40.66 22.73
N GLY A 907 -1.28 41.25 21.73
CA GLY A 907 -0.71 42.60 21.82
C GLY A 907 -1.80 43.66 21.93
N THR A 908 -1.68 44.59 22.87
CA THR A 908 -2.60 45.72 23.05
C THR A 908 -1.96 47.03 22.63
N PHE A 909 -2.72 47.85 21.90
CA PHE A 909 -2.31 49.14 21.35
C PHE A 909 -3.42 50.16 21.63
N ASP A 910 -3.06 51.32 22.19
CA ASP A 910 -4.00 52.32 22.70
C ASP A 910 -4.35 53.46 21.71
N GLY A 911 -3.93 53.34 20.44
CA GLY A 911 -4.09 54.41 19.46
C GLY A 911 -3.18 55.63 19.68
N ASN A 912 -2.16 55.55 20.53
CA ASN A 912 -1.28 56.67 20.86
C ASN A 912 0.19 56.25 21.05
N GLY A 913 0.90 56.08 19.94
CA GLY A 913 2.36 55.85 19.93
C GLY A 913 2.80 54.41 20.21
N ASP A 914 1.85 53.54 20.57
CA ASP A 914 2.05 52.10 20.73
C ASP A 914 2.30 51.40 19.39
N HIS A 915 3.42 50.69 19.26
CA HIS A 915 3.76 49.93 18.04
C HIS A 915 4.87 48.89 18.28
N VAL A 916 5.08 48.00 17.29
CA VAL A 916 6.23 47.10 17.25
C VAL A 916 7.10 47.44 16.05
N THR A 917 8.39 47.74 16.28
CA THR A 917 9.37 48.00 15.22
C THR A 917 10.20 46.74 14.94
N VAL A 918 10.24 46.32 13.67
CA VAL A 918 11.02 45.19 13.17
C VAL A 918 12.10 45.70 12.22
N SER A 919 13.35 45.27 12.44
CA SER A 919 14.49 45.70 11.60
C SER A 919 14.31 45.32 10.14
N ASP A 920 14.86 46.12 9.23
CA ASP A 920 14.81 45.86 7.79
C ASP A 920 15.53 44.55 7.44
N SER A 921 14.85 43.65 6.71
CA SER A 921 15.40 42.36 6.29
C SER A 921 14.88 41.96 4.91
N ALA A 922 15.63 41.10 4.21
CA ALA A 922 15.26 40.64 2.88
C ALA A 922 14.04 39.70 2.89
N SER A 923 13.78 38.98 3.98
CA SER A 923 12.68 38.01 4.07
C SER A 923 11.29 38.66 4.17
N ILE A 924 11.22 39.90 4.66
CA ILE A 924 9.99 40.71 4.75
C ILE A 924 9.99 41.88 3.75
N THR A 925 10.81 41.82 2.70
CA THR A 925 10.92 42.87 1.69
C THR A 925 10.46 42.35 0.33
N PHE A 926 9.34 42.88 -0.16
CA PHE A 926 8.74 42.47 -1.43
C PHE A 926 9.09 43.46 -2.55
N LYS A 927 9.70 42.94 -3.64
CA LYS A 927 10.07 43.72 -4.83
C LYS A 927 9.91 42.91 -6.12
N ASN A 928 9.94 43.56 -7.28
CA ASN A 928 9.94 42.91 -8.60
C ASN A 928 8.77 41.93 -8.82
N LYS A 929 7.52 42.35 -8.58
CA LYS A 929 6.30 41.52 -8.75
C LYS A 929 6.35 40.19 -7.97
N GLN A 930 7.02 40.19 -6.82
CA GLN A 930 7.02 39.06 -5.91
C GLN A 930 5.62 38.87 -5.28
N ASN A 931 5.12 37.64 -5.32
CA ASN A 931 3.90 37.24 -4.63
C ASN A 931 4.12 37.23 -3.11
N PHE A 932 3.10 37.60 -2.34
CA PHE A 932 3.18 37.55 -0.88
C PHE A 932 1.80 37.48 -0.25
N SER A 933 1.76 37.04 1.01
CA SER A 933 0.53 37.00 1.80
C SER A 933 0.79 37.50 3.22
N ILE A 934 -0.23 38.13 3.82
CA ILE A 934 -0.18 38.63 5.20
C ILE A 934 -1.46 38.17 5.90
N ALA A 935 -1.34 37.63 7.10
CA ALA A 935 -2.45 37.17 7.93
C ALA A 935 -2.27 37.63 9.38
N PHE A 936 -3.37 37.94 10.07
CA PHE A 936 -3.37 38.33 11.49
C PHE A 936 -4.80 38.27 12.06
N TRP A 937 -4.90 38.15 13.37
CA TRP A 937 -6.12 38.41 14.12
C TRP A 937 -6.19 39.89 14.52
N ILE A 938 -7.37 40.47 14.44
CA ILE A 938 -7.65 41.87 14.79
C ILE A 938 -8.87 41.96 15.71
N ASN A 939 -8.82 42.86 16.68
CA ASN A 939 -9.94 43.22 17.54
C ASN A 939 -9.89 44.73 17.88
N PRO A 940 -10.56 45.59 17.10
CA PRO A 940 -10.47 47.04 17.26
C PRO A 940 -11.29 47.56 18.44
N ASN A 941 -10.72 48.52 19.18
CA ASN A 941 -11.42 49.27 20.22
C ASN A 941 -12.19 50.47 19.64
N GLU A 942 -11.71 51.04 18.53
CA GLU A 942 -12.27 52.24 17.91
C GLU A 942 -12.36 52.13 16.37
N LEU A 943 -13.44 52.70 15.80
CA LEU A 943 -13.72 52.81 14.35
C LEU A 943 -14.12 54.26 14.01
N ASP A 944 -13.22 55.20 14.26
CA ASP A 944 -13.44 56.66 14.18
C ASP A 944 -13.32 57.27 12.78
N GLY A 945 -12.97 56.46 11.77
CA GLY A 945 -12.79 56.93 10.39
C GLY A 945 -11.47 57.67 10.15
N ILE A 946 -10.43 57.43 10.97
CA ILE A 946 -9.06 57.83 10.66
C ILE A 946 -8.25 56.67 10.09
N PHE A 947 -7.04 56.95 9.59
CA PHE A 947 -6.14 55.88 9.16
C PHE A 947 -5.44 55.26 10.37
N GLN A 948 -5.53 53.95 10.48
CA GLN A 948 -4.80 53.13 11.46
C GLN A 948 -4.05 52.03 10.70
N ASP A 949 -2.71 52.01 10.80
CA ASP A 949 -1.88 51.05 10.06
C ASP A 949 -1.63 49.80 10.92
N LEU A 950 -1.93 48.61 10.37
CA LEU A 950 -1.85 47.32 11.08
C LEU A 950 -0.48 46.67 10.88
N VAL A 951 -0.04 46.61 9.61
CA VAL A 951 1.30 46.15 9.21
C VAL A 951 1.78 47.07 8.11
N SER A 952 2.84 47.82 8.36
CA SER A 952 3.36 48.82 7.44
C SER A 952 4.87 48.65 7.20
N LYS A 953 5.27 48.75 5.94
CA LYS A 953 6.69 48.94 5.57
C LYS A 953 6.76 50.05 4.54
N SER A 954 7.42 51.14 4.89
CA SER A 954 7.24 52.41 4.19
C SER A 954 8.55 53.16 3.90
N GLY A 955 8.61 53.73 2.70
CA GLY A 955 9.71 54.54 2.15
C GLY A 955 9.26 55.26 0.86
N SER A 956 10.09 55.31 -0.19
CA SER A 956 9.67 55.82 -1.53
C SER A 956 8.70 54.89 -2.26
N SER A 957 8.56 53.66 -1.77
CA SER A 957 7.53 52.69 -2.10
C SER A 957 7.05 52.08 -0.78
N SER A 958 5.91 51.39 -0.76
CA SER A 958 5.38 50.79 0.48
C SER A 958 4.39 49.69 0.19
N TYR A 959 4.30 48.72 1.09
CA TYR A 959 3.09 47.93 1.32
C TYR A 959 2.56 48.25 2.71
N ARG A 960 1.26 48.53 2.82
CA ARG A 960 0.62 48.92 4.08
C ARG A 960 -0.74 48.29 4.18
N VAL A 961 -0.94 47.44 5.16
CA VAL A 961 -2.25 46.97 5.57
C VAL A 961 -2.78 47.95 6.60
N MET A 962 -3.91 48.57 6.30
CA MET A 962 -4.45 49.66 7.10
C MET A 962 -5.97 49.54 7.22
N MET A 963 -6.53 50.03 8.31
CA MET A 963 -7.90 50.48 8.36
C MET A 963 -7.95 51.92 7.85
N ALA A 964 -8.72 52.16 6.78
CA ALA A 964 -8.79 53.46 6.13
C ALA A 964 -9.91 54.35 6.70
N TRP A 965 -10.05 55.58 6.18
CA TRP A 965 -11.05 56.57 6.61
C TRP A 965 -12.53 56.14 6.48
N ASP A 966 -12.81 55.07 5.73
CA ASP A 966 -14.11 54.43 5.64
C ASP A 966 -14.24 53.19 6.55
N ASN A 967 -13.33 53.05 7.53
CA ASN A 967 -13.17 51.94 8.47
C ASN A 967 -12.96 50.57 7.83
N LYS A 968 -12.70 50.51 6.52
CA LYS A 968 -12.43 49.26 5.82
C LYS A 968 -10.96 48.91 5.89
N VAL A 969 -10.67 47.60 5.99
CA VAL A 969 -9.30 47.10 5.87
C VAL A 969 -8.88 47.10 4.40
N LYS A 970 -7.74 47.70 4.11
CA LYS A 970 -7.18 47.85 2.76
C LYS A 970 -5.70 47.55 2.76
N ILE A 971 -5.21 47.03 1.63
CA ILE A 971 -3.78 47.02 1.35
C ILE A 971 -3.45 48.12 0.35
N SER A 972 -2.55 49.01 0.74
CA SER A 972 -1.96 49.99 -0.16
C SER A 972 -0.63 49.47 -0.69
N LEU A 973 -0.49 49.47 -2.01
CA LEU A 973 0.77 49.25 -2.71
C LEU A 973 1.13 50.55 -3.45
N ILE A 974 2.30 51.14 -3.16
CA ILE A 974 2.75 52.38 -3.82
C ILE A 974 3.76 52.06 -4.92
N GLN A 975 3.34 52.20 -6.19
CA GLN A 975 4.18 52.03 -7.38
C GLN A 975 3.61 52.71 -8.63
N PRO A 976 4.40 53.47 -9.41
CA PRO A 976 4.81 54.85 -9.09
C PRO A 976 3.68 55.78 -8.55
N ASN A 977 2.45 55.30 -8.46
CA ASN A 977 1.31 55.97 -7.83
C ASN A 977 0.75 55.12 -6.68
N PHE A 978 0.08 55.77 -5.73
CA PHE A 978 -0.64 55.11 -4.65
C PHE A 978 -1.85 54.35 -5.21
N THR A 979 -1.91 53.04 -4.95
CA THR A 979 -3.11 52.22 -5.20
C THR A 979 -3.51 51.52 -3.90
N ALA A 980 -4.81 51.48 -3.61
CA ALA A 980 -5.36 50.77 -2.46
C ALA A 980 -6.40 49.75 -2.93
N TYR A 981 -6.28 48.52 -2.45
CA TYR A 981 -7.20 47.42 -2.72
C TYR A 981 -8.07 47.21 -1.49
N ASP A 982 -9.38 47.19 -1.69
CA ASP A 982 -10.39 47.24 -0.63
C ASP A 982 -10.92 45.83 -0.37
N SER A 983 -10.84 45.39 0.89
CA SER A 983 -11.43 44.12 1.33
C SER A 983 -12.96 44.13 1.28
N GLY A 984 -13.58 45.31 1.27
CA GLY A 984 -15.02 45.49 1.41
C GLY A 984 -15.53 45.35 2.85
N HIS A 985 -14.67 44.93 3.79
CA HIS A 985 -15.02 44.57 5.16
C HIS A 985 -14.67 45.68 6.15
N ILE A 986 -15.62 45.98 7.03
CA ILE A 986 -15.45 46.85 8.19
C ILE A 986 -15.39 45.93 9.41
N PRO A 987 -14.26 45.88 10.14
CA PRO A 987 -14.14 45.01 11.30
C PRO A 987 -15.18 45.31 12.38
N THR A 988 -15.57 44.29 13.13
CA THR A 988 -16.52 44.46 14.24
C THR A 988 -15.80 44.93 15.51
N LEU A 989 -16.30 46.00 16.14
CA LEU A 989 -15.74 46.50 17.41
C LEU A 989 -15.72 45.42 18.50
N ASN A 990 -14.64 45.39 19.27
CA ASN A 990 -14.46 44.51 20.42
C ASN A 990 -14.67 43.01 20.10
N THR A 991 -14.43 42.61 18.85
CA THR A 991 -14.63 41.24 18.37
C THR A 991 -13.40 40.77 17.60
N TRP A 992 -12.92 39.57 17.92
CA TRP A 992 -11.82 38.94 17.19
C TRP A 992 -12.26 38.49 15.80
N GLU A 993 -11.52 38.94 14.78
CA GLU A 993 -11.69 38.52 13.39
C GLU A 993 -10.31 38.19 12.80
N HIS A 994 -10.19 37.08 12.07
CA HIS A 994 -8.96 36.74 11.35
C HIS A 994 -9.05 37.31 9.93
N ILE A 995 -8.07 38.13 9.55
CA ILE A 995 -7.99 38.73 8.23
C ILE A 995 -6.72 38.24 7.55
N ALA A 996 -6.87 37.73 6.33
CA ALA A 996 -5.74 37.41 5.47
C ALA A 996 -5.90 38.06 4.10
N LEU A 997 -4.77 38.45 3.52
CA LEU A 997 -4.69 38.97 2.15
C LEU A 997 -3.59 38.24 1.38
N VAL A 998 -3.84 38.05 0.09
CA VAL A 998 -2.94 37.38 -0.85
C VAL A 998 -2.74 38.28 -2.05
N VAL A 999 -1.50 38.70 -2.30
CA VAL A 999 -1.11 39.47 -3.48
C VAL A 999 -0.43 38.52 -4.48
N ASP A 1000 -1.08 38.34 -5.63
CA ASP A 1000 -0.69 37.38 -6.65
C ASP A 1000 -0.44 38.09 -7.99
N PHE A 1001 0.83 38.34 -8.31
CA PHE A 1001 1.26 38.91 -9.58
C PHE A 1001 1.21 37.90 -10.73
N THR A 1002 1.04 36.60 -10.45
CA THR A 1002 0.87 35.57 -11.49
C THR A 1002 -0.55 35.62 -12.04
N THR A 1003 -1.57 35.73 -11.19
CA THR A 1003 -2.98 35.88 -11.62
C THR A 1003 -3.41 37.34 -11.78
N LEU A 1004 -2.60 38.29 -11.32
CA LEU A 1004 -2.92 39.73 -11.23
C LEU A 1004 -4.14 40.00 -10.33
N GLU A 1005 -4.13 39.41 -9.13
CA GLU A 1005 -5.21 39.53 -8.15
C GLU A 1005 -4.70 39.92 -6.76
N VAL A 1006 -5.55 40.61 -6.00
CA VAL A 1006 -5.47 40.73 -4.54
C VAL A 1006 -6.69 40.01 -3.97
N ARG A 1007 -6.49 38.88 -3.29
CA ARG A 1007 -7.55 38.07 -2.68
C ARG A 1007 -7.59 38.34 -1.18
N TRP A 1008 -8.78 38.49 -0.62
CA TRP A 1008 -9.05 38.74 0.79
C TRP A 1008 -9.84 37.59 1.39
N TYR A 1009 -9.59 37.32 2.67
CA TYR A 1009 -10.26 36.29 3.43
C TYR A 1009 -10.62 36.82 4.82
N LEU A 1010 -11.78 36.41 5.32
CA LEU A 1010 -12.29 36.71 6.65
C LEU A 1010 -12.62 35.39 7.35
N ASN A 1011 -12.03 35.16 8.53
CA ASN A 1011 -12.22 33.94 9.32
C ASN A 1011 -12.02 32.67 8.47
N GLY A 1012 -10.92 32.65 7.70
CA GLY A 1012 -10.53 31.53 6.84
C GLY A 1012 -11.34 31.39 5.54
N SER A 1013 -12.40 32.19 5.35
CA SER A 1013 -13.29 32.10 4.18
C SER A 1013 -13.00 33.20 3.16
N PRO A 1014 -13.10 32.93 1.83
CA PRO A 1014 -12.93 33.96 0.81
C PRO A 1014 -13.91 35.14 1.00
N LEU A 1015 -13.39 36.36 0.98
CA LEU A 1015 -14.14 37.60 1.22
C LEU A 1015 -14.28 38.44 -0.06
N ALA A 1016 -13.17 38.79 -0.70
CA ALA A 1016 -13.16 39.68 -1.87
C ALA A 1016 -11.94 39.46 -2.77
N THR A 1017 -12.08 39.75 -4.06
CA THR A 1017 -10.96 39.74 -5.03
C THR A 1017 -10.91 41.07 -5.78
N ASN A 1018 -9.75 41.72 -5.79
CA ASN A 1018 -9.50 42.94 -6.55
C ASN A 1018 -8.50 42.66 -7.69
N ALA A 1019 -8.64 43.35 -8.82
CA ALA A 1019 -7.66 43.28 -9.91
C ALA A 1019 -6.38 44.05 -9.55
N LEU A 1020 -5.24 43.35 -9.50
CA LEU A 1020 -3.93 43.92 -9.19
C LEU A 1020 -3.38 44.69 -10.39
N THR A 1021 -2.83 45.89 -10.17
CA THR A 1021 -2.14 46.61 -11.24
C THR A 1021 -0.80 45.95 -11.54
N ASN A 1022 -0.54 45.68 -12.82
CA ASN A 1022 0.67 45.01 -13.30
C ASN A 1022 1.90 45.95 -13.34
N SER A 1023 2.25 46.54 -12.20
CA SER A 1023 3.43 47.40 -11.99
C SER A 1023 4.46 46.70 -11.10
N ASP A 1024 5.73 47.14 -11.17
CA ASP A 1024 6.82 46.58 -10.35
C ASP A 1024 6.90 47.22 -8.96
N MET A 1025 6.91 46.39 -7.92
CA MET A 1025 7.25 46.78 -6.54
C MET A 1025 8.72 47.19 -6.48
N ALA A 1026 9.03 48.44 -6.17
CA ALA A 1026 10.38 48.82 -5.78
C ALA A 1026 10.60 48.52 -4.29
N ASP A 1027 11.87 48.30 -3.92
CA ASP A 1027 12.26 48.06 -2.54
C ASP A 1027 11.87 49.26 -1.66
N PRO A 1028 10.96 49.08 -0.68
CA PRO A 1028 10.54 50.18 0.19
C PRO A 1028 11.70 50.66 1.08
N GLY A 1029 12.65 49.78 1.43
CA GLY A 1029 13.64 49.98 2.50
C GLY A 1029 13.01 50.24 3.87
N GLY A 1030 13.86 50.33 4.90
CA GLY A 1030 13.44 50.77 6.24
C GLY A 1030 12.79 49.68 7.09
N ALA A 1031 12.53 49.98 8.35
CA ALA A 1031 11.91 49.04 9.28
C ALA A 1031 10.46 48.70 8.88
N LEU A 1032 10.02 47.50 9.22
CA LEU A 1032 8.59 47.15 9.25
C LEU A 1032 8.03 47.57 10.61
N VAL A 1033 6.80 48.09 10.63
CA VAL A 1033 6.10 48.54 11.83
C VAL A 1033 4.75 47.83 11.90
N ILE A 1034 4.43 47.27 13.06
CA ILE A 1034 3.12 46.69 13.37
C ILE A 1034 2.39 47.66 14.29
N ALA A 1035 1.09 47.85 14.05
CA ALA A 1035 0.18 48.76 14.75
C ALA A 1035 0.48 50.28 14.60
N ASP A 1036 1.35 50.69 13.67
CA ASP A 1036 1.58 52.10 13.31
C ASP A 1036 2.29 52.22 11.93
N MET A 1037 2.57 53.45 11.48
CA MET A 1037 3.59 53.79 10.47
C MET A 1037 4.50 54.92 10.97
N THR A 1038 5.83 54.76 10.86
CA THR A 1038 6.78 55.75 11.43
C THR A 1038 7.55 56.59 10.41
N THR A 1039 7.35 56.42 9.09
CA THR A 1039 8.04 57.26 8.10
C THR A 1039 7.26 58.53 7.73
N GLY A 1040 7.91 59.68 7.92
CA GLY A 1040 7.48 60.98 7.39
C GLY A 1040 6.78 61.92 8.38
N GLY A 1041 6.75 61.58 9.67
CA GLY A 1041 6.17 62.43 10.73
C GLY A 1041 4.64 62.42 10.79
N ASN A 1042 3.99 61.41 10.20
CA ASN A 1042 2.56 61.16 10.30
C ASN A 1042 2.36 59.79 10.95
N GLU A 1043 2.14 59.77 12.27
CA GLU A 1043 1.76 58.55 13.00
C GLU A 1043 0.32 58.16 12.62
N ARG A 1044 0.07 56.86 12.55
CA ARG A 1044 -1.24 56.24 12.26
C ARG A 1044 -1.45 55.06 13.21
N PRO A 1045 -1.41 55.33 14.52
CA PRO A 1045 -1.44 54.27 15.52
C PRO A 1045 -2.78 53.52 15.46
N TYR A 1046 -2.71 52.22 15.68
CA TYR A 1046 -3.87 51.35 15.80
C TYR A 1046 -4.39 51.34 17.23
N ASP A 1047 -5.72 51.42 17.40
CA ASP A 1047 -6.39 51.27 18.70
C ASP A 1047 -7.17 49.95 18.75
N GLY A 1048 -6.60 48.97 19.45
CA GLY A 1048 -7.15 47.62 19.53
C GLY A 1048 -6.13 46.56 19.92
N LEU A 1049 -6.52 45.31 19.69
CA LEU A 1049 -5.68 44.13 19.91
C LEU A 1049 -5.27 43.50 18.57
N LEU A 1050 -4.03 43.02 18.50
CA LEU A 1050 -3.51 42.19 17.41
C LEU A 1050 -2.91 40.90 17.95
N ASP A 1051 -3.08 39.83 17.20
CA ASP A 1051 -2.59 38.49 17.55
C ASP A 1051 -2.18 37.75 16.26
N ASP A 1052 -1.24 36.80 16.39
CA ASP A 1052 -0.79 35.88 15.35
C ASP A 1052 -0.44 36.53 13.99
N VAL A 1053 0.42 37.55 14.00
CA VAL A 1053 0.80 38.28 12.78
C VAL A 1053 1.80 37.46 11.97
N ARG A 1054 1.43 37.09 10.73
CA ARG A 1054 2.22 36.26 9.82
C ARG A 1054 2.47 36.92 8.47
N ILE A 1055 3.67 36.73 7.93
CA ILE A 1055 4.08 37.21 6.60
C ILE A 1055 4.64 36.04 5.79
N TYR A 1056 4.18 35.88 4.55
CA TYR A 1056 4.61 34.85 3.61
C TYR A 1056 5.14 35.49 2.33
N ASN A 1057 6.19 34.91 1.73
CA ASN A 1057 6.75 35.34 0.44
C ASN A 1057 6.16 34.59 -0.77
N VAL A 1058 4.97 34.01 -0.59
CA VAL A 1058 4.20 33.30 -1.62
C VAL A 1058 2.74 33.76 -1.59
N ALA A 1059 2.02 33.52 -2.68
CA ALA A 1059 0.58 33.68 -2.71
C ALA A 1059 -0.07 32.41 -2.14
N LEU A 1060 -0.70 32.51 -0.95
CA LEU A 1060 -1.36 31.36 -0.33
C LEU A 1060 -2.64 30.97 -1.09
N THR A 1061 -2.96 29.68 -1.07
CA THR A 1061 -4.24 29.13 -1.55
C THR A 1061 -5.38 29.43 -0.57
N SER A 1062 -6.63 29.27 -1.00
CA SER A 1062 -7.79 29.51 -0.11
C SER A 1062 -7.77 28.54 1.06
N GLU A 1063 -7.33 27.32 0.80
CA GLU A 1063 -7.21 26.20 1.72
C GLU A 1063 -6.12 26.44 2.77
N GLN A 1064 -4.95 26.92 2.34
CA GLN A 1064 -3.87 27.30 3.25
C GLN A 1064 -4.30 28.44 4.19
N VAL A 1065 -5.06 29.42 3.69
CA VAL A 1065 -5.61 30.51 4.52
C VAL A 1065 -6.64 29.99 5.52
N ALA A 1066 -7.52 29.07 5.11
CA ALA A 1066 -8.46 28.42 6.00
C ALA A 1066 -7.75 27.65 7.13
N ARG A 1067 -6.65 26.94 6.81
CA ARG A 1067 -5.86 26.19 7.78
C ARG A 1067 -5.11 27.08 8.78
N ILE A 1068 -4.66 28.28 8.37
CA ILE A 1068 -4.03 29.25 9.29
C ILE A 1068 -5.05 29.81 10.29
N CYS A 1069 -6.31 30.00 9.89
CA CYS A 1069 -7.36 30.56 10.74
C CYS A 1069 -7.88 29.59 11.82
N ASN A 1070 -7.82 28.27 11.60
CA ASN A 1070 -8.52 27.27 12.42
C ASN A 1070 -7.62 26.48 13.39
N ARG A 1071 -6.49 27.03 13.85
CA ARG A 1071 -5.65 26.34 14.84
C ARG A 1071 -6.12 26.62 16.28
N ALA A 1072 -6.60 25.58 16.98
CA ALA A 1072 -6.79 25.60 18.44
C ALA A 1072 -5.56 24.98 19.13
N ASP A 1073 -4.38 25.51 18.85
CA ASP A 1073 -3.11 25.05 19.40
C ASP A 1073 -2.77 25.97 20.59
N ILE A 1074 -3.38 25.66 21.73
CA ILE A 1074 -3.48 26.54 22.91
C ILE A 1074 -2.16 26.53 23.68
N ASN A 1075 -1.43 25.43 23.61
CA ASN A 1075 -0.08 25.31 24.18
C ASN A 1075 1.04 25.73 23.19
N GLY A 1076 0.69 25.95 21.91
CA GLY A 1076 1.59 26.44 20.87
C GLY A 1076 2.59 25.40 20.34
N ASP A 1077 2.31 24.11 20.51
CA ASP A 1077 3.14 22.97 20.13
C ASP A 1077 2.92 22.47 18.69
N GLY A 1078 1.94 23.04 17.99
CA GLY A 1078 1.67 22.78 16.60
C GLY A 1078 0.60 21.72 16.35
N SER A 1079 0.04 21.10 17.40
CA SER A 1079 -0.99 20.07 17.36
C SER A 1079 -2.29 20.51 18.06
N ILE A 1080 -3.34 19.68 17.96
CA ILE A 1080 -4.54 19.81 18.81
C ILE A 1080 -4.62 18.47 19.54
N ASP A 1081 -4.25 18.47 20.81
CA ASP A 1081 -4.10 17.23 21.59
C ASP A 1081 -4.68 17.33 23.00
N TRP A 1082 -4.44 16.30 23.81
CA TRP A 1082 -4.91 16.28 25.20
C TRP A 1082 -4.14 17.23 26.11
N LEU A 1083 -2.92 17.66 25.75
CA LEU A 1083 -2.19 18.67 26.49
C LEU A 1083 -2.82 20.05 26.29
N ASP A 1084 -3.41 20.36 25.13
CA ASP A 1084 -4.20 21.60 24.99
C ASP A 1084 -5.40 21.65 25.95
N VAL A 1085 -6.05 20.50 26.15
CA VAL A 1085 -7.15 20.35 27.12
C VAL A 1085 -6.63 20.45 28.56
N GLU A 1086 -5.43 19.93 28.83
CA GLU A 1086 -4.74 20.04 30.13
C GLU A 1086 -4.40 21.51 30.45
N VAL A 1087 -3.83 22.26 29.51
CA VAL A 1087 -3.53 23.69 29.66
C VAL A 1087 -4.82 24.51 29.87
N LEU A 1088 -5.91 24.19 29.16
CA LEU A 1088 -7.21 24.81 29.40
C LEU A 1088 -7.75 24.51 30.81
N SER A 1089 -7.56 23.28 31.31
CA SER A 1089 -8.02 22.87 32.64
C SER A 1089 -7.28 23.59 33.77
N GLU A 1090 -5.97 23.81 33.62
CA GLU A 1090 -5.16 24.57 34.58
C GLU A 1090 -5.55 26.06 34.59
N GLN A 1091 -5.83 26.64 33.41
CA GLN A 1091 -6.27 28.04 33.28
C GLN A 1091 -7.68 28.27 33.85
N TRP A 1092 -8.57 27.27 33.80
CA TRP A 1092 -9.91 27.34 34.39
C TRP A 1092 -9.89 27.29 35.92
N LEU A 1093 -8.98 26.49 36.49
CA LEU A 1093 -8.79 26.39 37.95
C LEU A 1093 -8.22 27.67 38.57
N ASP A 1094 -7.47 28.47 37.81
CA ASP A 1094 -6.93 29.76 38.26
C ASP A 1094 -7.97 30.90 38.28
N THR A 1095 -9.19 30.69 37.73
CA THR A 1095 -10.19 31.76 37.54
C THR A 1095 -11.47 31.66 38.38
N ILE A 1096 -11.74 30.56 39.09
CA ILE A 1096 -12.95 30.37 39.91
C ILE A 1096 -12.58 29.99 41.36
N GLU A 1097 -13.22 30.62 42.35
CA GLU A 1097 -13.02 30.26 43.77
C GLU A 1097 -13.49 28.82 44.03
N TYR A 1098 -12.68 28.04 44.76
CA TYR A 1098 -12.82 26.59 45.03
C TYR A 1098 -14.23 26.11 45.45
N LEU A 1099 -15.11 26.98 45.96
CA LEU A 1099 -16.48 26.64 46.38
C LEU A 1099 -17.52 26.70 45.25
N ASP A 1100 -17.22 27.32 44.12
CA ASP A 1100 -18.10 27.41 42.94
C ASP A 1100 -17.74 26.38 41.84
N ALA A 1101 -16.61 25.66 41.97
CA ALA A 1101 -16.09 24.71 40.98
C ALA A 1101 -16.36 23.22 41.31
N ASP A 1102 -16.80 22.94 42.54
CA ASP A 1102 -17.26 21.63 43.00
C ASP A 1102 -18.75 21.47 42.62
N ILE A 1103 -18.98 20.98 41.39
CA ILE A 1103 -20.31 20.91 40.76
C ILE A 1103 -21.11 19.74 41.33
N ASN A 1104 -20.42 18.65 41.65
CA ASN A 1104 -21.01 17.43 42.18
C ASN A 1104 -21.20 17.50 43.72
N GLY A 1105 -20.61 18.49 44.39
CA GLY A 1105 -20.74 18.79 45.81
C GLY A 1105 -19.95 17.85 46.73
N ASP A 1106 -18.90 17.19 46.22
CA ASP A 1106 -18.12 16.18 46.93
C ASP A 1106 -16.93 16.74 47.73
N THR A 1107 -16.77 18.06 47.74
CA THR A 1107 -15.72 18.85 48.39
C THR A 1107 -14.31 18.69 47.80
N SER A 1108 -14.19 17.99 46.68
CA SER A 1108 -13.07 18.01 45.74
C SER A 1108 -13.44 18.89 44.55
N VAL A 1109 -12.43 19.33 43.80
CA VAL A 1109 -12.64 19.73 42.41
C VAL A 1109 -11.84 18.71 41.62
N ASP A 1110 -12.54 17.80 40.95
CA ASP A 1110 -11.90 16.69 40.27
C ASP A 1110 -12.52 16.37 38.89
N PHE A 1111 -12.09 15.26 38.30
CA PHE A 1111 -12.48 14.89 36.95
C PHE A 1111 -13.98 14.60 36.81
N GLU A 1112 -14.66 14.22 37.90
CA GLU A 1112 -16.09 13.94 37.90
C GLU A 1112 -16.91 15.23 37.78
N ASP A 1113 -16.48 16.34 38.39
CA ASP A 1113 -17.08 17.66 38.19
C ASP A 1113 -17.02 18.11 36.72
N PHE A 1114 -15.86 17.86 36.09
CA PHE A 1114 -15.64 18.22 34.69
C PHE A 1114 -16.43 17.33 33.73
N ALA A 1115 -16.54 16.03 34.02
CA ALA A 1115 -17.39 15.11 33.27
C ALA A 1115 -18.89 15.48 33.39
N GLU A 1116 -19.31 16.02 34.53
CA GLU A 1116 -20.68 16.48 34.74
C GLU A 1116 -20.95 17.79 33.98
N LEU A 1117 -19.97 18.68 33.85
CA LEU A 1117 -20.07 19.90 33.03
C LEU A 1117 -20.01 19.62 31.52
N ALA A 1118 -19.15 18.69 31.08
CA ALA A 1118 -19.03 18.28 29.68
C ALA A 1118 -20.30 17.58 29.14
N ASN A 1119 -21.12 17.02 30.03
CA ASN A 1119 -22.45 16.51 29.66
C ASN A 1119 -23.52 17.62 29.53
N VAL A 1120 -23.24 18.84 29.99
CA VAL A 1120 -24.14 20.00 29.93
C VAL A 1120 -23.86 20.89 28.71
N TRP A 1121 -22.61 20.93 28.21
CA TRP A 1121 -22.20 21.55 26.94
C TRP A 1121 -22.53 20.64 25.75
#